data_AF-A0A7U2MZK6-F1
#
_entry.id   AF-A0A7U2MZK6-F1
#
_cell.length_a   1.000
_cell.length_b   1.000
_cell.length_c   1.000
_cell.angle_alpha   90.00
_cell.angle_beta   90.00
_cell.angle_gamma   90.00
#
_symmetry.space_group_name_H-M   'P 1'
#
loop_
_entity.id
_entity.type
_entity.pdbx_description
1 polymer ?
#
loop_
_entity_poly.entity_id
_entity_poly.type
_entity_poly.pdbx_seq_one_letter_code
_entity_poly.pdbx_strand_id
1 'polypeptide(L)'
;MAVTPQSQQSVLAVLKPEFQKRNFGLFKSLKEYEICSVAGKCICYDTPTFKRVIARDVAGIKQYLEWGLDLRRHTLWNHNGHITEENVFTVGWHFGSVVTLCDAVVLGGYSDKAMRFVDIVGSNMVASLSKVSMFEAFRRLNAGALKRLIEAGLPLTIGEDINNTVLHVALDNRDASAVLELILPLTPELYNETNTDNETVLGRAIPLPSMDALRPLIKVDGISPSSNGRRLSPLYIAASTPRDRITHVFVTNITLIDPTESRQQEEYSRLQARLQRSTGSSDTSHPRQRLLTALHAFHRYKERNLAETKRWRDWYKKIPKKQRSIVESTVKYTRKLNTVEHLFETNERLAHEIVKHGMQFYNISQTELDQFVKENEKQGINTDKTSVSQAMKHFVRDWADEGHDERQDAFPCILGSLANMSRTFEHPLRVLLPGAGLGRLAHEVNALGGFEVTMNEWSMYMNLAYRYLSSLSSVNSKTFHPHIDWWSHHATTADLQRSVSFPDTLASPSVLLVEGDFTTAFAEDTGKYDVIVTLFFIDTARNLVSYFENIHRLLRPGGQWINLGPLLYGSAPFLQLSLDEIVALTEHIGFKFQETDPSCGGITIPGLTVRGKEVAYARNGKGLSKNAYQAQFWVARKN
;
A
#
# COMPACT_ATOMS: atom_id res chain seq x y z
N MET A 1 47.86 -39.25 4.31
CA MET A 1 47.53 -40.67 4.57
C MET A 1 46.02 -40.79 4.54
N ALA A 2 45.45 -41.51 3.58
CA ALA A 2 44.00 -41.62 3.42
C ALA A 2 43.42 -42.59 4.47
N VAL A 3 42.39 -42.13 5.19
CA VAL A 3 41.63 -42.93 6.15
C VAL A 3 40.86 -44.02 5.39
N THR A 4 40.91 -45.26 5.84
CA THR A 4 40.32 -46.39 5.10
C THR A 4 38.78 -46.37 5.18
N PRO A 5 38.07 -46.94 4.18
CA PRO A 5 36.60 -46.93 4.11
C PRO A 5 35.90 -47.53 5.35
N GLN A 6 36.56 -48.46 6.05
CA GLN A 6 36.06 -49.08 7.28
C GLN A 6 35.98 -48.10 8.47
N SER A 7 36.95 -47.19 8.60
CA SER A 7 36.92 -46.12 9.61
C SER A 7 35.81 -45.10 9.33
N GLN A 8 35.50 -44.82 8.06
CA GLN A 8 34.41 -43.91 7.67
C GLN A 8 33.02 -44.48 7.99
N GLN A 9 32.80 -45.78 7.78
CA GLN A 9 31.54 -46.43 8.16
C GLN A 9 31.32 -46.48 9.68
N SER A 10 32.39 -46.62 10.46
CA SER A 10 32.31 -46.68 11.92
C SER A 10 31.89 -45.36 12.56
N VAL A 11 32.36 -44.22 12.03
CA VAL A 11 31.98 -42.88 12.50
C VAL A 11 30.53 -42.54 12.12
N LEU A 12 30.09 -42.93 10.92
CA LEU A 12 28.70 -42.77 10.47
C LEU A 12 27.71 -43.58 11.30
N ALA A 13 28.09 -44.78 11.76
CA ALA A 13 27.25 -45.61 12.61
C ALA A 13 27.02 -44.99 14.01
N VAL A 14 27.99 -44.22 14.52
CA VAL A 14 27.91 -43.56 15.84
C VAL A 14 27.08 -42.27 15.79
N LEU A 15 27.17 -41.50 14.70
CA LEU A 15 26.53 -40.17 14.61
C LEU A 15 25.07 -40.22 14.15
N LYS A 16 24.70 -41.21 13.31
CA LYS A 16 23.35 -41.31 12.72
C LYS A 16 22.20 -41.40 13.76
N PRO A 17 22.33 -42.12 14.89
CA PRO A 17 21.28 -42.19 15.91
C PRO A 17 21.08 -40.87 16.67
N GLU A 18 22.13 -40.07 16.88
CA GLU A 18 22.04 -38.77 17.59
C GLU A 18 21.39 -37.69 16.72
N PHE A 19 21.58 -37.73 15.40
CA PHE A 19 20.94 -36.79 14.47
C PHE A 19 19.46 -37.09 14.20
N GLN A 20 19.04 -38.37 14.27
CA GLN A 20 17.63 -38.75 14.14
C GLN A 20 16.75 -38.25 15.29
N LYS A 21 17.32 -38.00 16.49
CA LYS A 21 16.58 -37.44 17.64
C LYS A 21 16.19 -35.97 17.47
N ARG A 22 16.80 -35.22 16.54
CA ARG A 22 16.58 -33.77 16.36
C ARG A 22 15.95 -33.38 15.02
N ASN A 23 15.45 -34.37 14.27
CA ASN A 23 14.72 -34.19 13.01
C ASN A 23 15.47 -33.38 11.93
N PHE A 24 16.80 -33.56 11.84
CA PHE A 24 17.58 -33.04 10.72
C PHE A 24 17.49 -33.99 9.51
N GLY A 25 17.22 -33.46 8.32
CA GLY A 25 17.20 -34.24 7.07
C GLY A 25 18.53 -34.96 6.79
N LEU A 26 18.44 -36.14 6.16
CA LEU A 26 19.58 -37.04 5.88
C LEU A 26 20.56 -36.45 4.85
N PHE A 27 21.81 -36.18 5.25
CA PHE A 27 22.94 -35.99 4.33
C PHE A 27 23.36 -37.33 3.71
N LYS A 28 23.69 -37.35 2.41
CA LYS A 28 23.91 -38.58 1.63
C LYS A 28 25.37 -39.01 1.48
N SER A 29 26.36 -38.17 1.82
CA SER A 29 27.79 -38.59 1.79
C SER A 29 28.72 -37.69 2.61
N LEU A 30 29.87 -38.23 3.03
CA LEU A 30 30.92 -37.50 3.77
C LEU A 30 31.59 -36.36 2.95
N LYS A 31 31.31 -36.28 1.64
CA LYS A 31 31.87 -35.25 0.74
C LYS A 31 31.27 -33.86 0.97
N GLU A 32 30.06 -33.80 1.56
CA GLU A 32 29.45 -32.54 1.99
C GLU A 32 30.07 -32.02 3.30
N TYR A 33 30.84 -32.85 4.01
CA TYR A 33 31.46 -32.51 5.28
C TYR A 33 32.92 -32.02 5.16
N GLU A 34 33.57 -32.16 4.00
CA GLU A 34 34.95 -31.68 3.80
C GLU A 34 34.98 -30.21 3.35
N ILE A 35 34.82 -29.28 4.31
CA ILE A 35 35.44 -27.95 4.22
C ILE A 35 36.27 -27.71 5.51
N CYS A 36 37.52 -28.14 5.39
CA CYS A 36 38.79 -27.70 5.99
C CYS A 36 38.93 -27.46 7.51
N SER A 37 39.54 -28.46 8.16
CA SER A 37 40.62 -28.24 9.13
C SER A 37 42.00 -28.44 8.48
N VAL A 38 42.97 -27.63 8.94
CA VAL A 38 44.44 -27.87 9.00
C VAL A 38 45.32 -27.61 7.75
N ALA A 39 46.11 -26.55 7.92
CA ALA A 39 47.55 -26.38 7.70
C ALA A 39 48.25 -26.82 6.40
N GLY A 40 48.97 -25.84 5.84
CA GLY A 40 50.36 -26.06 5.45
C GLY A 40 50.58 -26.71 4.09
N LYS A 41 50.29 -25.97 3.01
CA LYS A 41 51.18 -25.77 1.85
C LYS A 41 50.46 -24.90 0.83
N CYS A 42 51.13 -23.81 0.43
CA CYS A 42 50.76 -23.00 -0.73
C CYS A 42 50.61 -23.86 -1.98
N ILE A 43 49.92 -23.27 -2.96
CA ILE A 43 49.61 -23.72 -4.33
C ILE A 43 48.17 -24.24 -4.43
N CYS A 44 47.26 -23.37 -4.89
CA CYS A 44 46.10 -23.67 -5.75
C CYS A 44 45.25 -22.40 -5.93
N TYR A 45 45.68 -21.44 -6.76
CA TYR A 45 44.86 -20.27 -7.14
C TYR A 45 43.82 -20.57 -8.24
N ASP A 46 43.60 -21.84 -8.61
CA ASP A 46 42.79 -22.17 -9.78
C ASP A 46 41.91 -23.42 -9.61
N THR A 47 41.16 -23.50 -8.50
CA THR A 47 40.09 -24.49 -8.37
C THR A 47 38.70 -23.86 -8.59
N PRO A 48 37.79 -24.53 -9.33
CA PRO A 48 36.44 -24.03 -9.62
C PRO A 48 35.60 -23.73 -8.37
N THR A 49 35.90 -24.40 -7.26
CA THR A 49 35.21 -24.23 -5.98
C THR A 49 35.48 -22.86 -5.36
N PHE A 50 36.71 -22.35 -5.47
CA PHE A 50 37.07 -21.00 -4.99
C PHE A 50 36.44 -19.90 -5.85
N LYS A 51 36.32 -20.14 -7.17
CA LYS A 51 35.59 -19.27 -8.09
C LYS A 51 34.08 -19.24 -7.79
N ARG A 52 33.48 -20.31 -7.23
CA ARG A 52 32.05 -20.32 -6.83
C ARG A 52 31.75 -19.51 -5.57
N VAL A 53 32.64 -19.50 -4.58
CA VAL A 53 32.43 -18.74 -3.33
C VAL A 53 32.49 -17.23 -3.57
N ILE A 54 33.35 -16.78 -4.50
CA ILE A 54 33.49 -15.35 -4.84
C ILE A 54 32.46 -14.89 -5.88
N ALA A 55 31.92 -15.81 -6.69
CA ALA A 55 30.89 -15.51 -7.67
C ALA A 55 29.47 -15.70 -7.09
N ARG A 56 28.96 -14.66 -6.42
CA ARG A 56 27.51 -14.43 -6.17
C ARG A 56 26.77 -15.42 -5.26
N ASP A 57 27.44 -16.24 -4.46
CA ASP A 57 26.74 -17.06 -3.45
C ASP A 57 26.49 -16.28 -2.14
N VAL A 58 25.52 -15.37 -2.23
CA VAL A 58 25.01 -14.56 -1.12
C VAL A 58 24.46 -15.45 0.01
N ALA A 59 23.91 -16.62 -0.32
CA ALA A 59 23.34 -17.54 0.66
C ALA A 59 24.44 -18.19 1.51
N GLY A 60 25.55 -18.60 0.90
CA GLY A 60 26.70 -19.14 1.60
C GLY A 60 27.31 -18.15 2.59
N ILE A 61 27.50 -16.89 2.18
CA ILE A 61 28.08 -15.84 3.06
C ILE A 61 27.16 -15.57 4.25
N LYS A 62 25.84 -15.50 4.03
CA LYS A 62 24.84 -15.31 5.09
C LYS A 62 24.85 -16.47 6.09
N GLN A 63 24.96 -17.71 5.60
CA GLN A 63 25.01 -18.91 6.43
C GLN A 63 26.25 -18.95 7.34
N TYR A 64 27.42 -18.48 6.88
CA TYR A 64 28.63 -18.39 7.72
C TYR A 64 28.53 -17.32 8.81
N LEU A 65 27.86 -16.20 8.55
CA LEU A 65 27.62 -15.15 9.55
C LEU A 65 26.62 -15.62 10.62
N GLU A 66 25.56 -16.33 10.23
CA GLU A 66 24.57 -16.93 11.14
C GLU A 66 25.18 -18.06 12.00
N TRP A 67 26.25 -18.70 11.53
CA TRP A 67 27.05 -19.66 12.31
C TRP A 67 28.06 -19.00 13.28
N GLY A 68 28.02 -17.68 13.43
CA GLY A 68 28.76 -16.96 14.47
C GLY A 68 30.19 -16.57 14.09
N LEU A 69 30.50 -16.46 12.79
CA LEU A 69 31.79 -15.96 12.32
C LEU A 69 32.00 -14.49 12.72
N ASP A 70 32.73 -14.24 13.81
CA ASP A 70 33.09 -12.88 14.26
C ASP A 70 34.32 -12.37 13.51
N LEU A 71 34.07 -11.63 12.41
CA LEU A 71 35.10 -11.05 11.55
C LEU A 71 35.95 -9.95 12.25
N ARG A 72 35.61 -9.59 13.49
CA ARG A 72 36.37 -8.62 14.30
C ARG A 72 37.53 -9.24 15.08
N ARG A 73 37.61 -10.57 15.21
CA ARG A 73 38.44 -11.25 16.23
C ARG A 73 39.49 -12.23 15.72
N HIS A 74 39.89 -12.19 14.45
CA HIS A 74 40.99 -13.03 13.97
C HIS A 74 42.27 -12.22 13.72
N THR A 75 43.02 -12.03 14.79
CA THR A 75 44.46 -11.77 14.77
C THR A 75 45.19 -13.12 14.83
N LEU A 76 45.78 -13.55 13.71
CA LEU A 76 46.79 -14.61 13.77
C LEU A 76 48.10 -13.98 14.27
N TRP A 77 48.61 -14.51 15.37
CA TRP A 77 49.92 -14.19 15.93
C TRP A 77 51.04 -14.53 14.94
N ASN A 78 52.06 -13.68 14.89
CA ASN A 78 53.26 -13.81 14.06
C ASN A 78 54.40 -14.46 14.87
N HIS A 79 55.26 -15.27 14.24
CA HIS A 79 56.59 -15.51 14.79
C HIS A 79 57.56 -14.47 14.21
N ASN A 80 57.86 -13.48 15.06
CA ASN A 80 59.01 -12.57 15.03
C ASN A 80 59.04 -11.47 13.95
N GLY A 81 59.03 -10.22 14.43
CA GLY A 81 59.52 -9.05 13.70
C GLY A 81 58.42 -8.08 13.23
N HIS A 82 58.21 -7.04 14.04
CA HIS A 82 57.47 -5.78 13.77
C HIS A 82 56.51 -5.70 12.57
N ILE A 83 55.22 -5.62 12.89
CA ILE A 83 54.15 -5.21 11.99
C ILE A 83 53.60 -3.89 12.55
N THR A 84 53.68 -2.79 11.78
CA THR A 84 52.94 -1.54 12.03
C THR A 84 51.47 -1.72 11.63
N GLU A 85 50.58 -0.74 11.87
CA GLU A 85 49.14 -0.76 11.49
C GLU A 85 48.83 -1.11 10.01
N GLU A 86 49.87 -1.30 9.20
CA GLU A 86 49.86 -1.41 7.76
C GLU A 86 49.86 -2.85 7.20
N ASN A 87 49.42 -3.89 7.93
CA ASN A 87 49.34 -5.24 7.33
C ASN A 87 47.97 -5.88 7.51
N VAL A 88 47.06 -5.57 6.58
CA VAL A 88 45.78 -6.26 6.39
C VAL A 88 45.80 -6.99 5.04
N PHE A 89 45.19 -8.19 5.01
CA PHE A 89 44.96 -9.02 3.83
C PHE A 89 44.67 -8.20 2.56
N THR A 90 45.56 -8.28 1.58
CA THR A 90 45.30 -7.77 0.23
C THR A 90 44.54 -8.85 -0.55
N VAL A 91 43.21 -8.86 -0.46
CA VAL A 91 42.39 -9.54 -1.46
C VAL A 91 42.36 -8.63 -2.67
N GLY A 92 43.15 -8.94 -3.70
CA GLY A 92 43.21 -8.17 -4.94
C GLY A 92 41.86 -8.23 -5.66
N TRP A 93 41.05 -7.20 -5.52
CA TRP A 93 39.91 -6.95 -6.40
C TRP A 93 40.35 -6.00 -7.50
N HIS A 94 40.05 -6.37 -8.75
CA HIS A 94 40.26 -5.51 -9.91
C HIS A 94 39.34 -4.28 -9.81
N PHE A 95 39.97 -3.10 -9.70
CA PHE A 95 39.47 -1.76 -10.04
C PHE A 95 37.98 -1.43 -9.74
N GLY A 96 37.75 -0.62 -8.69
CA GLY A 96 36.59 0.29 -8.62
C GLY A 96 35.21 -0.33 -8.47
N SER A 97 35.08 -1.49 -7.80
CA SER A 97 33.79 -2.18 -7.64
C SER A 97 33.25 -2.08 -6.21
N VAL A 98 32.07 -1.46 -6.05
CA VAL A 98 31.24 -1.51 -4.83
C VAL A 98 30.26 -2.69 -4.97
N VAL A 99 30.18 -3.56 -3.96
CA VAL A 99 29.29 -4.73 -3.97
C VAL A 99 28.30 -4.63 -2.82
N THR A 100 27.01 -4.72 -3.13
CA THR A 100 25.92 -4.80 -2.15
C THR A 100 25.55 -6.26 -1.87
N LEU A 101 25.36 -6.61 -0.59
CA LEU A 101 24.90 -7.92 -0.12
C LEU A 101 23.52 -7.73 0.53
N CYS A 102 22.47 -7.74 -0.30
CA CYS A 102 21.08 -7.50 0.13
C CYS A 102 20.96 -6.22 1.00
N ASP A 103 20.67 -6.36 2.29
CA ASP A 103 20.49 -5.23 3.20
C ASP A 103 21.79 -4.64 3.76
N ALA A 104 22.94 -5.31 3.59
CA ALA A 104 24.26 -4.86 4.02
C ALA A 104 25.02 -4.15 2.89
N VAL A 105 25.56 -2.95 3.18
CA VAL A 105 26.39 -2.16 2.26
C VAL A 105 27.86 -2.37 2.60
N VAL A 106 28.66 -2.88 1.65
CA VAL A 106 30.12 -3.00 1.80
C VAL A 106 30.78 -1.93 0.92
N LEU A 107 31.43 -0.95 1.55
CA LEU A 107 32.19 0.10 0.84
C LEU A 107 33.68 -0.24 0.92
N GLY A 108 34.32 -0.43 -0.23
CA GLY A 108 35.78 -0.56 -0.35
C GLY A 108 36.38 0.76 -0.81
N GLY A 109 37.26 1.37 0.00
CA GLY A 109 37.98 2.60 -0.34
C GLY A 109 39.33 2.34 -1.02
N TYR A 110 39.73 3.23 -1.94
CA TYR A 110 41.10 3.29 -2.45
C TYR A 110 42.01 4.04 -1.45
N SER A 111 43.19 3.46 -1.19
CA SER A 111 44.31 3.93 -0.36
C SER A 111 44.06 4.11 1.15
N ASP A 112 43.98 2.99 1.88
CA ASP A 112 45.02 2.54 2.82
C ASP A 112 44.50 1.29 3.57
N LYS A 113 45.23 0.19 3.35
CA LYS A 113 45.18 -1.16 3.94
C LYS A 113 44.22 -1.50 5.11
N ALA A 114 42.90 -1.29 5.00
CA ALA A 114 41.92 -1.98 5.85
C ALA A 114 40.52 -2.01 5.25
N MET A 115 40.01 -3.21 4.92
CA MET A 115 38.56 -3.44 4.82
C MET A 115 37.98 -3.66 6.22
N ARG A 116 36.95 -2.91 6.62
CA ARG A 116 36.13 -3.21 7.79
C ARG A 116 34.78 -3.79 7.35
N PHE A 117 34.50 -5.02 7.79
CA PHE A 117 33.14 -5.58 7.76
C PHE A 117 32.28 -4.84 8.79
N VAL A 118 31.08 -4.38 8.41
CA VAL A 118 30.22 -3.62 9.32
C VAL A 118 28.78 -4.15 9.27
N ASP A 119 28.36 -4.67 10.42
CA ASP A 119 26.98 -4.97 10.79
C ASP A 119 26.24 -3.65 11.06
N ILE A 120 25.00 -3.50 10.57
CA ILE A 120 24.22 -2.24 10.57
C ILE A 120 23.63 -1.99 11.97
N VAL A 121 24.50 -1.80 12.96
CA VAL A 121 24.11 -1.40 14.32
C VAL A 121 25.21 -0.53 14.93
N GLY A 122 25.33 0.74 14.50
CA GLY A 122 26.19 1.71 15.20
C GLY A 122 26.50 3.01 14.44
N SER A 123 26.29 4.15 15.12
CA SER A 123 26.33 5.54 14.63
C SER A 123 27.73 6.14 14.33
N ASN A 124 28.81 5.35 14.35
CA ASN A 124 30.19 5.85 14.14
C ASN A 124 30.78 5.49 12.76
N MET A 125 29.99 4.92 11.85
CA MET A 125 30.47 4.39 10.56
C MET A 125 30.76 5.47 9.52
N VAL A 126 29.81 6.40 9.31
CA VAL A 126 29.95 7.45 8.28
C VAL A 126 31.14 8.36 8.55
N ALA A 127 31.44 8.61 9.82
CA ALA A 127 32.58 9.43 10.25
C ALA A 127 33.94 8.85 9.81
N SER A 128 34.00 7.57 9.42
CA SER A 128 35.22 6.90 8.97
C SER A 128 35.41 6.82 7.45
N LEU A 129 34.41 7.23 6.66
CA LEU A 129 34.51 7.20 5.19
C LEU A 129 35.39 8.35 4.70
N SER A 130 36.26 8.06 3.73
CA SER A 130 36.90 9.13 2.95
C SER A 130 35.86 9.82 2.06
N LYS A 131 36.06 11.11 1.74
CA LYS A 131 35.17 11.84 0.81
C LYS A 131 34.97 11.07 -0.51
N VAL A 132 36.05 10.52 -1.07
CA VAL A 132 36.02 9.70 -2.30
C VAL A 132 35.06 8.51 -2.16
N SER A 133 35.10 7.82 -1.02
CA SER A 133 34.21 6.68 -0.76
C SER A 133 32.75 7.10 -0.59
N MET A 134 32.52 8.30 -0.03
CA MET A 134 31.18 8.87 0.06
C MET A 134 30.62 9.20 -1.33
N PHE A 135 31.41 9.78 -2.23
CA PHE A 135 30.98 10.06 -3.61
C PHE A 135 30.72 8.81 -4.43
N GLU A 136 31.59 7.80 -4.30
CA GLU A 136 31.40 6.53 -4.99
C GLU A 136 30.10 5.83 -4.57
N ALA A 137 29.62 6.09 -3.33
CA ALA A 137 28.32 5.63 -2.89
C ALA A 137 27.18 6.20 -3.75
N PHE A 138 27.19 7.51 -4.05
CA PHE A 138 26.20 8.14 -4.94
C PHE A 138 26.33 7.67 -6.39
N ARG A 139 27.55 7.35 -6.84
CA ARG A 139 27.82 6.87 -8.21
C ARG A 139 27.43 5.40 -8.44
N ARG A 140 27.45 4.55 -7.40
CA ARG A 140 27.36 3.08 -7.57
C ARG A 140 26.23 2.40 -6.82
N LEU A 141 25.75 2.95 -5.70
CA LEU A 141 24.70 2.30 -4.93
C LEU A 141 23.34 2.52 -5.56
N ASN A 142 22.46 1.52 -5.40
CA ASN A 142 21.04 1.72 -5.68
C ASN A 142 20.40 2.62 -4.60
N ALA A 143 19.25 3.19 -4.91
CA ALA A 143 18.55 4.13 -4.02
C ALA A 143 18.27 3.55 -2.62
N GLY A 144 17.91 2.26 -2.52
CA GLY A 144 17.64 1.61 -1.22
C GLY A 144 18.86 1.51 -0.30
N ALA A 145 20.02 1.13 -0.87
CA ALA A 145 21.29 1.08 -0.13
C ALA A 145 21.78 2.48 0.24
N LEU A 146 21.63 3.45 -0.66
CA LEU A 146 22.01 4.84 -0.43
C LEU A 146 21.14 5.49 0.67
N LYS A 147 19.83 5.24 0.67
CA LYS A 147 18.89 5.72 1.69
C LYS A 147 19.34 5.32 3.10
N ARG A 148 19.75 4.06 3.28
CA ARG A 148 20.24 3.57 4.58
C ARG A 148 21.54 4.26 5.02
N LEU A 149 22.44 4.59 4.08
CA LEU A 149 23.65 5.34 4.42
C LEU A 149 23.31 6.79 4.82
N ILE A 150 22.36 7.42 4.14
CA ILE A 150 21.85 8.76 4.49
C ILE A 150 21.24 8.74 5.89
N GLU A 151 20.40 7.74 6.20
CA GLU A 151 19.83 7.53 7.55
C GLU A 151 20.90 7.25 8.62
N ALA A 152 22.01 6.61 8.24
CA ALA A 152 23.18 6.41 9.11
C ALA A 152 24.09 7.64 9.23
N GLY A 153 23.74 8.76 8.57
CA GLY A 153 24.42 10.05 8.68
C GLY A 153 25.30 10.46 7.51
N LEU A 154 25.23 9.78 6.34
CA LEU A 154 26.00 10.15 5.13
C LEU A 154 25.68 11.60 4.75
N PRO A 155 26.66 12.52 4.78
CA PRO A 155 26.40 13.92 4.49
C PRO A 155 26.05 14.09 3.01
N LEU A 156 25.01 14.89 2.75
CA LEU A 156 24.51 15.19 1.41
C LEU A 156 25.09 16.48 0.81
N THR A 157 25.68 17.33 1.65
CA THR A 157 26.29 18.62 1.25
C THR A 157 27.81 18.53 1.06
N ILE A 158 28.34 17.31 0.90
CA ILE A 158 29.75 17.11 0.57
C ILE A 158 30.03 17.57 -0.87
N GLY A 159 31.16 18.24 -1.05
CA GLY A 159 31.77 18.53 -2.34
C GLY A 159 32.98 17.62 -2.57
N GLU A 160 33.14 17.12 -3.80
CA GLU A 160 34.30 16.30 -4.19
C GLU A 160 35.53 17.20 -4.27
N ASP A 161 36.74 16.66 -4.00
CA ASP A 161 37.97 17.44 -4.21
C ASP A 161 38.17 17.79 -5.72
N ILE A 162 37.37 17.20 -6.61
CA ILE A 162 37.25 17.46 -8.05
C ILE A 162 35.97 18.26 -8.40
N ASN A 163 35.44 19.03 -7.44
CA ASN A 163 34.50 20.14 -7.66
C ASN A 163 33.09 19.77 -8.18
N ASN A 164 32.63 18.51 -8.04
CA ASN A 164 31.23 18.12 -8.26
C ASN A 164 30.46 18.03 -6.93
N THR A 165 29.18 18.42 -6.92
CA THR A 165 28.27 18.13 -5.80
C THR A 165 27.72 16.71 -5.89
N VAL A 166 27.11 16.18 -4.82
CA VAL A 166 26.47 14.84 -4.86
C VAL A 166 25.42 14.72 -5.96
N LEU A 167 24.74 15.82 -6.33
CA LEU A 167 23.76 15.85 -7.41
C LEU A 167 24.43 15.66 -8.79
N HIS A 168 25.60 16.24 -9.02
CA HIS A 168 26.36 16.04 -10.25
C HIS A 168 26.88 14.60 -10.36
N VAL A 169 27.34 14.03 -9.24
CA VAL A 169 27.84 12.65 -9.21
C VAL A 169 26.71 11.62 -9.36
N ALA A 170 25.51 11.92 -8.89
CA ALA A 170 24.34 11.06 -9.07
C ALA A 170 23.97 10.84 -10.55
N LEU A 171 24.31 11.78 -11.44
CA LEU A 171 24.10 11.63 -12.90
C LEU A 171 24.94 10.49 -13.50
N ASP A 172 26.05 10.13 -12.88
CA ASP A 172 26.92 9.04 -13.31
C ASP A 172 26.41 7.66 -12.82
N ASN A 173 25.33 7.62 -12.03
CA ASN A 173 24.75 6.38 -11.53
C ASN A 173 23.96 5.64 -12.62
N ARG A 174 24.05 4.30 -12.63
CA ARG A 174 23.28 3.46 -13.56
C ARG A 174 21.75 3.64 -13.41
N ASP A 175 21.29 4.01 -12.22
CA ASP A 175 19.91 4.34 -11.91
C ASP A 175 19.84 5.77 -11.35
N ALA A 176 20.38 6.72 -12.11
CA ALA A 176 20.40 8.13 -11.75
C ALA A 176 19.01 8.69 -11.43
N SER A 177 17.95 8.19 -12.07
CA SER A 177 16.58 8.63 -11.83
C SER A 177 16.13 8.34 -10.38
N ALA A 178 16.23 7.09 -9.93
CA ALA A 178 15.84 6.70 -8.58
C ALA A 178 16.72 7.34 -7.50
N VAL A 179 18.01 7.53 -7.79
CA VAL A 179 18.94 8.21 -6.86
C VAL A 179 18.60 9.69 -6.75
N LEU A 180 18.32 10.38 -7.86
CA LEU A 180 17.92 11.79 -7.85
C LEU A 180 16.56 12.01 -7.18
N GLU A 181 15.58 11.14 -7.39
CA GLU A 181 14.29 11.21 -6.68
C GLU A 181 14.45 11.09 -5.16
N LEU A 182 15.44 10.31 -4.70
CA LEU A 182 15.75 10.18 -3.28
C LEU A 182 16.42 11.43 -2.70
N ILE A 183 17.41 12.00 -3.40
CA ILE A 183 18.30 13.03 -2.80
C ILE A 183 17.89 14.47 -3.11
N LEU A 184 17.20 14.75 -4.23
CA LEU A 184 16.78 16.11 -4.59
C LEU A 184 15.96 16.78 -3.48
N PRO A 185 14.90 16.16 -2.90
CA PRO A 185 14.12 16.80 -1.83
C PRO A 185 14.93 17.10 -0.57
N LEU A 186 16.09 16.46 -0.42
CA LEU A 186 16.96 16.57 0.75
C LEU A 186 18.09 17.59 0.57
N THR A 187 18.29 18.11 -0.65
CA THR A 187 19.40 19.04 -0.98
C THR A 187 18.96 20.24 -1.85
N PRO A 188 17.91 21.00 -1.47
CA PRO A 188 17.47 22.17 -2.25
C PRO A 188 18.55 23.23 -2.45
N GLU A 189 19.48 23.35 -1.51
CA GLU A 189 20.63 24.25 -1.57
C GLU A 189 21.61 23.91 -2.70
N LEU A 190 21.63 22.67 -3.20
CA LEU A 190 22.57 22.24 -4.23
C LEU A 190 22.03 22.36 -5.66
N TYR A 191 20.77 22.76 -5.85
CA TYR A 191 20.09 22.75 -7.15
C TYR A 191 20.77 23.59 -8.23
N ASN A 192 21.35 24.73 -7.82
CA ASN A 192 21.96 25.69 -8.73
C ASN A 192 23.45 25.90 -8.45
N GLU A 193 24.03 25.08 -7.57
CA GLU A 193 25.47 25.03 -7.36
C GLU A 193 26.13 24.56 -8.65
N THR A 194 27.25 25.19 -9.01
CA THR A 194 28.01 24.82 -10.20
C THR A 194 29.22 23.97 -9.88
N ASN A 195 29.55 23.07 -10.79
CA ASN A 195 30.82 22.35 -10.73
C ASN A 195 32.01 23.21 -11.24
N THR A 196 33.21 22.63 -11.30
CA THR A 196 34.42 23.27 -11.89
C THR A 196 34.23 23.83 -13.28
N ASP A 197 33.36 23.20 -14.08
CA ASP A 197 33.09 23.56 -15.46
C ASP A 197 32.01 24.66 -15.55
N ASN A 198 31.62 25.22 -14.40
CA ASN A 198 30.54 26.19 -14.24
C ASN A 198 29.17 25.67 -14.72
N GLU A 199 28.98 24.35 -14.69
CA GLU A 199 27.73 23.68 -15.04
C GLU A 199 26.89 23.45 -13.79
N THR A 200 25.59 23.71 -13.88
CA THR A 200 24.62 23.26 -12.87
C THR A 200 24.28 21.78 -13.11
N VAL A 201 23.66 21.11 -12.14
CA VAL A 201 23.23 19.70 -12.31
C VAL A 201 22.31 19.54 -13.52
N LEU A 202 21.40 20.49 -13.75
CA LEU A 202 20.51 20.46 -14.92
C LEU A 202 21.28 20.79 -16.22
N GLY A 203 22.23 21.73 -16.17
CA GLY A 203 23.11 22.03 -17.30
C GLY A 203 23.91 20.81 -17.76
N ARG A 204 24.46 20.04 -16.82
CA ARG A 204 25.21 18.80 -17.07
C ARG A 204 24.33 17.64 -17.52
N ALA A 205 23.06 17.59 -17.09
CA ALA A 205 22.14 16.52 -17.46
C ALA A 205 21.60 16.63 -18.90
N ILE A 206 21.41 17.86 -19.42
CA ILE A 206 20.88 18.12 -20.77
C ILE A 206 21.67 17.43 -21.90
N PRO A 207 23.02 17.45 -21.92
CA PRO A 207 23.80 16.80 -22.98
C PRO A 207 23.96 15.27 -22.79
N LEU A 208 23.44 14.68 -21.71
CA LEU A 208 23.59 13.24 -21.49
C LEU A 208 22.72 12.41 -22.46
N PRO A 209 23.20 11.26 -22.96
CA PRO A 209 22.43 10.41 -23.89
C PRO A 209 21.16 9.78 -23.29
N SER A 210 21.08 9.68 -21.96
CA SER A 210 19.92 9.11 -21.24
C SER A 210 19.08 10.23 -20.64
N MET A 211 17.77 10.21 -20.94
CA MET A 211 16.80 11.20 -20.45
C MET A 211 16.23 10.87 -19.07
N ASP A 212 16.56 9.70 -18.50
CA ASP A 212 15.93 9.21 -17.26
C ASP A 212 16.29 10.07 -16.04
N ALA A 213 17.47 10.68 -16.04
CA ALA A 213 17.93 11.59 -15.00
C ALA A 213 17.34 13.01 -15.11
N LEU A 214 16.83 13.40 -16.29
CA LEU A 214 16.23 14.73 -16.52
C LEU A 214 14.83 14.82 -15.93
N ARG A 215 14.06 13.72 -15.93
CA ARG A 215 12.69 13.66 -15.40
C ARG A 215 12.57 14.15 -13.94
N PRO A 216 13.37 13.66 -12.98
CA PRO A 216 13.27 14.15 -11.60
C PRO A 216 13.73 15.61 -11.46
N LEU A 217 14.70 16.07 -12.26
CA LEU A 217 15.19 17.45 -12.22
C LEU A 217 14.15 18.47 -12.71
N ILE A 218 13.38 18.14 -13.76
CA ILE A 218 12.35 19.04 -14.30
C ILE A 218 11.07 19.11 -13.44
N LYS A 219 10.85 18.13 -12.55
CA LYS A 219 9.72 18.10 -11.62
C LYS A 219 9.92 19.05 -10.44
N VAL A 220 11.14 19.54 -10.21
CA VAL A 220 11.50 20.33 -9.05
C VAL A 220 11.56 21.81 -9.41
N ASP A 221 10.73 22.61 -8.75
CA ASP A 221 10.73 24.06 -8.91
C ASP A 221 12.04 24.69 -8.40
N GLY A 222 12.63 25.58 -9.20
CA GLY A 222 13.81 26.37 -8.81
C GLY A 222 15.16 25.85 -9.32
N ILE A 223 15.20 24.71 -10.02
CA ILE A 223 16.41 24.22 -10.70
C ILE A 223 16.62 24.99 -12.01
N SER A 224 17.79 25.57 -12.18
CA SER A 224 18.21 26.35 -13.34
C SER A 224 19.35 25.63 -14.05
N PRO A 225 19.38 25.62 -15.39
CA PRO A 225 20.52 25.09 -16.14
C PRO A 225 21.69 26.07 -16.19
N SER A 226 21.53 27.27 -15.63
CA SER A 226 22.61 28.26 -15.47
C SER A 226 22.70 28.75 -14.03
N SER A 227 23.91 29.00 -13.55
CA SER A 227 24.19 29.59 -12.22
C SER A 227 23.53 30.96 -12.01
N ASN A 228 23.16 31.65 -13.08
CA ASN A 228 22.77 33.06 -13.05
C ASN A 228 21.26 33.26 -12.83
N GLY A 229 20.53 32.23 -12.38
CA GLY A 229 19.12 32.34 -11.97
C GLY A 229 18.11 32.65 -13.09
N ARG A 230 18.51 32.55 -14.36
CA ARG A 230 17.57 32.71 -15.49
C ARG A 230 16.77 31.43 -15.67
N ARG A 231 15.47 31.46 -15.29
CA ARG A 231 14.49 30.40 -15.60
C ARG A 231 14.48 30.18 -17.12
N LEU A 232 14.60 28.94 -17.56
CA LEU A 232 14.49 28.63 -18.97
C LEU A 232 13.07 28.33 -19.40
N SER A 233 12.73 28.80 -20.60
CA SER A 233 11.63 28.30 -21.40
C SER A 233 11.99 26.94 -22.00
N PRO A 234 11.01 26.06 -22.26
CA PRO A 234 11.20 24.78 -22.96
C PRO A 234 11.95 24.89 -24.30
N LEU A 235 11.94 26.08 -24.91
CA LEU A 235 12.57 26.38 -26.20
C LEU A 235 14.10 26.33 -26.16
N TYR A 236 14.74 26.66 -25.03
CA TYR A 236 16.20 26.66 -24.92
C TYR A 236 16.75 25.24 -24.75
N ILE A 237 16.05 24.36 -24.03
CA ILE A 237 16.40 22.93 -23.88
C ILE A 237 16.33 22.21 -25.23
N ALA A 238 15.32 22.54 -26.05
CA ALA A 238 15.19 22.02 -27.41
C ALA A 238 16.30 22.53 -28.36
N ALA A 239 16.87 23.71 -28.11
CA ALA A 239 17.87 24.34 -28.97
C ALA A 239 19.32 23.89 -28.68
N SER A 240 19.62 23.36 -27.50
CA SER A 240 20.98 22.99 -27.07
C SER A 240 21.35 21.52 -27.28
N THR A 241 20.45 20.68 -27.82
CA THR A 241 20.67 19.23 -27.96
C THR A 241 21.11 18.87 -29.40
N PRO A 242 22.20 18.08 -29.61
CA PRO A 242 22.67 17.68 -30.94
C PRO A 242 21.61 16.90 -31.76
N ARG A 243 21.53 17.23 -33.06
CA ARG A 243 20.35 17.07 -33.95
C ARG A 243 19.96 15.67 -34.43
N ASP A 244 20.57 14.58 -33.97
CA ASP A 244 20.40 13.27 -34.65
C ASP A 244 19.36 12.31 -34.03
N ARG A 245 18.50 12.77 -33.11
CA ARG A 245 17.42 11.93 -32.54
C ARG A 245 16.06 12.61 -32.40
N ILE A 246 15.80 13.69 -33.14
CA ILE A 246 14.46 14.30 -33.18
C ILE A 246 13.80 13.93 -34.51
N THR A 247 13.27 12.71 -34.59
CA THR A 247 12.18 12.39 -35.50
C THR A 247 10.95 12.10 -34.65
N HIS A 248 9.93 12.96 -34.82
CA HIS A 248 8.60 12.94 -34.18
C HIS A 248 8.48 13.60 -32.80
N VAL A 249 8.66 14.92 -32.75
CA VAL A 249 7.87 15.75 -31.84
C VAL A 249 7.01 16.66 -32.70
N PHE A 250 5.81 16.20 -33.01
CA PHE A 250 4.74 17.12 -33.41
C PHE A 250 4.39 17.96 -32.18
N VAL A 251 4.43 19.27 -32.39
CA VAL A 251 3.91 20.27 -31.45
C VAL A 251 2.39 20.12 -31.41
N THR A 252 1.92 19.29 -30.51
CA THR A 252 0.59 19.33 -29.91
C THR A 252 0.79 19.15 -28.41
N ASN A 253 0.01 19.85 -27.60
CA ASN A 253 0.01 19.76 -26.14
C ASN A 253 -0.12 18.30 -25.66
N ILE A 254 1.01 17.61 -25.52
CA ILE A 254 1.10 16.33 -24.83
C ILE A 254 1.97 16.61 -23.63
N THR A 255 1.32 17.12 -22.59
CA THR A 255 1.63 16.69 -21.23
C THR A 255 1.84 15.16 -21.30
N LEU A 256 3.05 14.69 -21.00
CA LEU A 256 3.25 13.32 -20.55
C LEU A 256 2.58 13.21 -19.19
N ILE A 257 1.24 13.22 -19.19
CA ILE A 257 0.44 12.85 -18.04
C ILE A 257 0.70 11.36 -17.89
N ASP A 258 1.11 10.92 -16.70
CA ASP A 258 0.98 9.51 -16.35
C ASP A 258 -0.46 9.10 -16.76
N PRO A 259 -0.69 8.04 -17.56
CA PRO A 259 -2.03 7.62 -17.94
C PRO A 259 -2.97 7.50 -16.71
N THR A 260 -2.39 7.16 -15.56
CA THR A 260 -3.04 7.16 -14.25
C THR A 260 -3.44 8.56 -13.80
N GLU A 261 -2.52 9.53 -13.81
CA GLU A 261 -2.80 10.93 -13.48
C GLU A 261 -3.82 11.55 -14.45
N SER A 262 -3.81 11.16 -15.73
CA SER A 262 -4.76 11.65 -16.75
C SER A 262 -6.17 11.20 -16.42
N ARG A 263 -6.34 9.91 -16.13
CA ARG A 263 -7.64 9.33 -15.82
C ARG A 263 -8.23 9.85 -14.51
N GLN A 264 -7.40 10.01 -13.48
CA GLN A 264 -7.80 10.60 -12.20
C GLN A 264 -8.20 12.06 -12.38
N GLN A 265 -7.44 12.84 -13.15
CA GLN A 265 -7.71 14.24 -13.42
C GLN A 265 -8.99 14.43 -14.25
N GLU A 266 -9.20 13.60 -15.27
CA GLU A 266 -10.41 13.61 -16.09
C GLU A 266 -11.66 13.31 -15.25
N GLU A 267 -11.61 12.26 -14.42
CA GLU A 267 -12.74 11.95 -13.54
C GLU A 267 -12.95 13.02 -12.47
N TYR A 268 -11.88 13.61 -11.94
CA TYR A 268 -11.98 14.74 -11.02
C TYR A 268 -12.70 15.92 -11.70
N SER A 269 -12.36 16.26 -12.95
CA SER A 269 -13.07 17.28 -13.72
C SER A 269 -14.55 16.95 -13.93
N ARG A 270 -14.88 15.69 -14.26
CA ARG A 270 -16.28 15.23 -14.38
C ARG A 270 -17.04 15.32 -13.07
N LEU A 271 -16.41 14.91 -11.97
CA LEU A 271 -16.98 15.01 -10.62
C LEU A 271 -17.25 16.47 -10.24
N GLN A 272 -16.30 17.36 -10.47
CA GLN A 272 -16.48 18.80 -10.21
C GLN A 272 -17.62 19.37 -11.04
N ALA A 273 -17.76 18.98 -12.31
CA ALA A 273 -18.89 19.37 -13.15
C ALA A 273 -20.24 18.89 -12.56
N ARG A 274 -20.34 17.63 -12.13
CA ARG A 274 -21.56 17.07 -11.47
C ARG A 274 -21.88 17.72 -10.12
N LEU A 275 -20.90 18.35 -9.48
CA LEU A 275 -21.08 19.05 -8.20
C LEU A 275 -21.48 20.53 -8.36
N GLN A 276 -21.46 21.07 -9.59
CA GLN A 276 -21.89 22.46 -9.81
C GLN A 276 -23.38 22.61 -9.52
N ARG A 277 -23.74 23.60 -8.68
CA ARG A 277 -25.13 23.86 -8.27
C ARG A 277 -26.09 24.18 -9.42
N SER A 278 -25.55 24.58 -10.57
CA SER A 278 -26.30 24.84 -11.80
C SER A 278 -26.76 23.56 -12.53
N THR A 279 -26.32 22.39 -12.10
CA THR A 279 -26.60 21.11 -12.76
C THR A 279 -27.68 20.32 -12.00
N GLY A 280 -28.76 19.92 -12.66
CA GLY A 280 -29.81 19.08 -12.05
C GLY A 280 -30.82 19.83 -11.15
N SER A 281 -31.59 19.07 -10.35
CA SER A 281 -32.57 19.64 -9.42
C SER A 281 -31.88 20.25 -8.19
N SER A 282 -32.47 21.29 -7.61
CA SER A 282 -31.97 21.96 -6.39
C SER A 282 -32.37 21.26 -5.09
N ASP A 283 -32.84 20.01 -5.17
CA ASP A 283 -33.38 19.25 -4.03
C ASP A 283 -32.32 18.36 -3.36
N THR A 284 -32.75 17.53 -2.40
CA THR A 284 -31.88 16.62 -1.63
C THR A 284 -31.21 15.54 -2.48
N SER A 285 -31.65 15.33 -3.72
CA SER A 285 -31.04 14.43 -4.68
C SER A 285 -29.86 15.05 -5.45
N HIS A 286 -29.55 16.34 -5.27
CA HIS A 286 -28.36 16.93 -5.86
C HIS A 286 -27.07 16.41 -5.22
N PRO A 287 -26.02 16.03 -5.98
CA PRO A 287 -24.75 15.52 -5.42
C PRO A 287 -24.09 16.45 -4.40
N ARG A 288 -24.02 17.77 -4.68
CA ARG A 288 -23.47 18.75 -3.73
C ARG A 288 -24.29 18.86 -2.43
N GLN A 289 -25.61 18.71 -2.51
CA GLN A 289 -26.49 18.73 -1.35
C GLN A 289 -26.27 17.49 -0.47
N ARG A 290 -26.12 16.31 -1.08
CA ARG A 290 -25.75 15.07 -0.37
C ARG A 290 -24.36 15.18 0.27
N LEU A 291 -23.40 15.78 -0.43
CA LEU A 291 -22.05 16.01 0.10
C LEU A 291 -22.08 16.92 1.33
N LEU A 292 -22.76 18.08 1.26
CA LEU A 292 -22.93 18.99 2.40
C LEU A 292 -23.66 18.31 3.57
N THR A 293 -24.65 17.46 3.27
CA THR A 293 -25.36 16.65 4.28
C THR A 293 -24.40 15.70 5.00
N ALA A 294 -23.53 15.00 4.27
CA ALA A 294 -22.55 14.10 4.87
C ALA A 294 -21.47 14.86 5.67
N LEU A 295 -20.96 15.97 5.14
CA LEU A 295 -20.01 16.86 5.84
C LEU A 295 -20.61 17.37 7.16
N HIS A 296 -21.86 17.86 7.14
CA HIS A 296 -22.56 18.29 8.34
C HIS A 296 -22.70 17.14 9.36
N ALA A 297 -23.03 15.94 8.92
CA ALA A 297 -23.17 14.79 9.80
C ALA A 297 -21.84 14.37 10.46
N PHE A 298 -20.72 14.35 9.72
CA PHE A 298 -19.40 14.14 10.32
C PHE A 298 -18.99 15.29 11.25
N HIS A 299 -19.28 16.55 10.87
CA HIS A 299 -18.98 17.73 11.68
C HIS A 299 -19.64 17.67 13.06
N ARG A 300 -20.85 17.08 13.14
CA ARG A 300 -21.63 16.90 14.37
C ARG A 300 -21.44 15.53 15.03
N TYR A 301 -20.36 14.78 14.71
CA TYR A 301 -20.14 13.41 15.19
C TYR A 301 -20.36 13.25 16.70
N LYS A 302 -19.67 14.04 17.53
CA LYS A 302 -19.76 13.93 18.99
C LYS A 302 -21.15 14.25 19.48
N GLU A 303 -21.71 15.38 19.04
CA GLU A 303 -23.04 15.84 19.47
C GLU A 303 -24.11 14.76 19.27
N ARG A 304 -24.12 14.15 18.08
CA ARG A 304 -25.08 13.07 17.75
C ARG A 304 -24.86 11.81 18.57
N ASN A 305 -23.61 11.46 18.87
CA ASN A 305 -23.30 10.30 19.69
C ASN A 305 -23.58 10.53 21.19
N LEU A 306 -23.30 11.72 21.70
CA LEU A 306 -23.56 12.08 23.10
C LEU A 306 -25.04 12.13 23.47
N ALA A 307 -25.93 12.37 22.51
CA ALA A 307 -27.38 12.28 22.73
C ALA A 307 -27.78 10.89 23.27
N GLU A 308 -27.14 9.83 22.78
CA GLU A 308 -27.39 8.47 23.26
C GLU A 308 -26.75 8.20 24.62
N THR A 309 -25.51 8.64 24.85
CA THR A 309 -24.88 8.53 26.17
C THR A 309 -25.66 9.27 27.25
N LYS A 310 -26.20 10.45 26.93
CA LYS A 310 -27.11 11.19 27.80
C LYS A 310 -28.36 10.38 28.12
N ARG A 311 -28.97 9.73 27.11
CA ARG A 311 -30.13 8.85 27.29
C ARG A 311 -29.81 7.69 28.23
N TRP A 312 -28.67 7.02 28.07
CA TRP A 312 -28.22 5.96 28.98
C TRP A 312 -28.02 6.47 30.40
N ARG A 313 -27.42 7.65 30.57
CA ARG A 313 -27.24 8.31 31.88
C ARG A 313 -28.59 8.63 32.53
N ASP A 314 -29.54 9.16 31.78
CA ASP A 314 -30.88 9.50 32.27
C ASP A 314 -31.69 8.26 32.64
N TRP A 315 -31.53 7.15 31.91
CA TRP A 315 -32.10 5.85 32.29
C TRP A 315 -31.48 5.26 33.53
N TYR A 316 -30.16 5.35 33.67
CA TYR A 316 -29.47 4.88 34.85
C TYR A 316 -29.93 5.60 36.13
N LYS A 317 -30.30 6.89 36.04
CA LYS A 317 -30.91 7.63 37.16
C LYS A 317 -32.25 7.05 37.62
N LYS A 318 -32.98 6.33 36.75
CA LYS A 318 -34.26 5.69 37.10
C LYS A 318 -34.10 4.41 37.93
N ILE A 319 -32.88 3.85 37.99
CA ILE A 319 -32.59 2.68 38.82
C ILE A 319 -32.71 3.05 40.32
N PRO A 320 -33.37 2.23 41.15
CA PRO A 320 -33.48 2.45 42.60
C PRO A 320 -32.13 2.74 43.27
N LYS A 321 -32.10 3.68 44.22
CA LYS A 321 -30.85 4.18 44.86
C LYS A 321 -29.98 3.05 45.42
N LYS A 322 -30.59 2.06 46.09
CA LYS A 322 -29.87 0.89 46.64
C LYS A 322 -29.17 0.08 45.55
N GLN A 323 -29.86 -0.20 44.43
CA GLN A 323 -29.29 -0.92 43.29
C GLN A 323 -28.18 -0.11 42.62
N ARG A 324 -28.40 1.19 42.40
CA ARG A 324 -27.37 2.11 41.88
C ARG A 324 -26.11 2.13 42.73
N SER A 325 -26.25 2.12 44.06
CA SER A 325 -25.11 2.05 44.99
C SER A 325 -24.29 0.75 44.82
N ILE A 326 -24.95 -0.39 44.62
CA ILE A 326 -24.28 -1.66 44.33
C ILE A 326 -23.54 -1.56 42.99
N VAL A 327 -24.20 -1.06 41.94
CA VAL A 327 -23.58 -0.90 40.62
C VAL A 327 -22.37 0.03 40.67
N GLU A 328 -22.47 1.18 41.34
CA GLU A 328 -21.34 2.12 41.44
C GLU A 328 -20.17 1.55 42.26
N SER A 329 -20.44 0.92 43.40
CA SER A 329 -19.40 0.32 44.23
C SER A 329 -18.71 -0.88 43.58
N THR A 330 -19.44 -1.63 42.74
CA THR A 330 -18.93 -2.86 42.11
C THR A 330 -18.25 -2.59 40.77
N VAL A 331 -18.93 -1.90 39.84
CA VAL A 331 -18.49 -1.77 38.44
C VAL A 331 -18.26 -0.32 38.00
N LYS A 332 -18.55 0.67 38.85
CA LYS A 332 -18.34 2.11 38.58
C LYS A 332 -18.98 2.54 37.25
N TYR A 333 -20.25 2.23 37.05
CA TYR A 333 -20.95 2.47 35.79
C TYR A 333 -20.92 3.93 35.33
N THR A 334 -20.97 4.88 36.27
CA THR A 334 -20.82 6.31 35.95
C THR A 334 -19.44 6.63 35.36
N ARG A 335 -18.37 5.98 35.84
CA ARG A 335 -17.03 6.12 35.25
C ARG A 335 -17.01 5.60 33.82
N LYS A 336 -17.64 4.44 33.55
CA LYS A 336 -17.75 3.89 32.18
C LYS A 336 -18.43 4.87 31.22
N LEU A 337 -19.54 5.49 31.64
CA LEU A 337 -20.22 6.52 30.85
C LEU A 337 -19.28 7.71 30.56
N ASN A 338 -18.63 8.26 31.58
CA ASN A 338 -17.71 9.39 31.42
C ASN A 338 -16.54 9.04 30.48
N THR A 339 -15.97 7.83 30.61
CA THR A 339 -14.92 7.38 29.70
C THR A 339 -15.41 7.35 28.25
N VAL A 340 -16.59 6.80 27.98
CA VAL A 340 -17.14 6.75 26.62
C VAL A 340 -17.39 8.14 26.03
N GLU A 341 -17.80 9.12 26.84
CA GLU A 341 -17.91 10.52 26.40
C GLU A 341 -16.57 11.07 25.89
N HIS A 342 -15.46 10.80 26.60
CA HIS A 342 -14.10 11.17 26.15
C HIS A 342 -13.60 10.37 24.94
N LEU A 343 -14.04 9.12 24.77
CA LEU A 343 -13.72 8.35 23.57
C LEU A 343 -14.45 8.89 22.34
N PHE A 344 -15.68 9.39 22.50
CA PHE A 344 -16.36 10.13 21.42
C PHE A 344 -15.63 11.42 21.03
N GLU A 345 -15.03 12.13 21.98
CA GLU A 345 -14.14 13.29 21.70
C GLU A 345 -12.92 12.88 20.87
N THR A 346 -12.38 11.69 21.14
CA THR A 346 -11.25 11.15 20.35
C THR A 346 -11.67 10.82 18.93
N ASN A 347 -12.81 10.16 18.76
CA ASN A 347 -13.36 9.86 17.42
C ASN A 347 -13.78 11.12 16.65
N GLU A 348 -14.25 12.16 17.34
CA GLU A 348 -14.59 13.44 16.71
C GLU A 348 -13.40 14.09 16.03
N ARG A 349 -12.20 14.01 16.61
CA ARG A 349 -10.99 14.52 15.96
C ARG A 349 -10.79 13.90 14.58
N LEU A 350 -10.97 12.57 14.47
CA LEU A 350 -10.92 11.87 13.19
C LEU A 350 -12.06 12.33 12.25
N ALA A 351 -13.28 12.47 12.75
CA ALA A 351 -14.40 12.96 11.95
C ALA A 351 -14.15 14.38 11.40
N HIS A 352 -13.56 15.27 12.19
CA HIS A 352 -13.18 16.62 11.76
C HIS A 352 -12.03 16.62 10.75
N GLU A 353 -11.07 15.71 10.87
CA GLU A 353 -10.04 15.52 9.85
C GLU A 353 -10.63 15.07 8.51
N ILE A 354 -11.61 14.15 8.53
CA ILE A 354 -12.38 13.73 7.34
C ILE A 354 -13.10 14.93 6.72
N VAL A 355 -13.78 15.74 7.54
CA VAL A 355 -14.47 16.97 7.07
C VAL A 355 -13.48 17.95 6.44
N LYS A 356 -12.35 18.21 7.10
CA LYS A 356 -11.32 19.14 6.61
C LYS A 356 -10.77 18.67 5.26
N HIS A 357 -10.41 17.40 5.14
CA HIS A 357 -9.91 16.84 3.89
C HIS A 357 -10.97 16.87 2.79
N GLY A 358 -12.20 16.48 3.10
CA GLY A 358 -13.32 16.54 2.17
C GLY A 358 -13.57 17.96 1.65
N MET A 359 -13.60 18.95 2.53
CA MET A 359 -13.78 20.35 2.13
C MET A 359 -12.67 20.83 1.18
N GLN A 360 -11.42 20.44 1.44
CA GLN A 360 -10.29 20.76 0.56
C GLN A 360 -10.44 20.09 -0.81
N PHE A 361 -10.72 18.79 -0.85
CA PHE A 361 -10.85 18.02 -2.09
C PHE A 361 -12.04 18.47 -2.95
N TYR A 362 -13.20 18.71 -2.33
CA TYR A 362 -14.43 19.09 -3.03
C TYR A 362 -14.61 20.61 -3.22
N ASN A 363 -13.61 21.40 -2.80
CA ASN A 363 -13.62 22.85 -2.90
C ASN A 363 -14.86 23.49 -2.22
N ILE A 364 -15.15 23.03 -0.99
CA ILE A 364 -16.22 23.56 -0.13
C ILE A 364 -15.61 24.57 0.84
N SER A 365 -16.11 25.81 0.81
CA SER A 365 -15.67 26.83 1.76
C SER A 365 -16.27 26.59 3.16
N GLN A 366 -15.58 27.06 4.20
CA GLN A 366 -16.12 27.03 5.58
C GLN A 366 -17.46 27.74 5.67
N THR A 367 -17.58 28.92 5.03
CA THR A 367 -18.82 29.70 4.99
C THR A 367 -19.99 28.93 4.38
N GLU A 368 -19.73 28.15 3.33
CA GLU A 368 -20.77 27.32 2.69
C GLU A 368 -21.27 26.23 3.63
N LEU A 369 -20.36 25.52 4.30
CA LEU A 369 -20.73 24.49 5.27
C LEU A 369 -21.47 25.09 6.46
N ASP A 370 -20.97 26.19 7.03
CA ASP A 370 -21.57 26.86 8.19
C ASP A 370 -23.00 27.34 7.89
N GLN A 371 -23.21 27.93 6.70
CA GLN A 371 -24.54 28.36 6.27
C GLN A 371 -25.49 27.18 6.13
N PHE A 372 -25.04 26.09 5.52
CA PHE A 372 -25.82 24.85 5.36
C PHE A 372 -26.19 24.24 6.71
N VAL A 373 -25.23 24.14 7.63
CA VAL A 373 -25.43 23.63 9.01
C VAL A 373 -26.51 24.47 9.71
N LYS A 374 -26.36 25.80 9.67
CA LYS A 374 -27.29 26.75 10.32
C LYS A 374 -28.70 26.64 9.75
N GLU A 375 -28.85 26.49 8.44
CA GLU A 375 -30.15 26.33 7.78
C GLU A 375 -30.83 25.02 8.18
N ASN A 376 -30.11 23.90 8.15
CA ASN A 376 -30.64 22.60 8.55
C ASN A 376 -31.04 22.57 10.04
N GLU A 377 -30.21 23.13 10.91
CA GLU A 377 -30.49 23.21 12.35
C GLU A 377 -31.71 24.09 12.63
N LYS A 378 -31.85 25.23 11.93
CA LYS A 378 -33.05 26.08 12.03
C LYS A 378 -34.32 25.34 11.61
N GLN A 379 -34.22 24.42 10.66
CA GLN A 379 -35.33 23.57 10.21
C GLN A 379 -35.55 22.33 11.10
N GLY A 380 -34.72 22.12 12.13
CA GLY A 380 -34.81 20.95 13.00
C GLY A 380 -34.40 19.63 12.32
N ILE A 381 -33.65 19.70 11.22
CA ILE A 381 -33.17 18.52 10.50
C ILE A 381 -32.07 17.85 11.33
N ASN A 382 -32.34 16.62 11.76
CA ASN A 382 -31.38 15.79 12.45
C ASN A 382 -30.37 15.16 11.48
N THR A 383 -29.08 15.23 11.80
CA THR A 383 -28.04 14.56 11.02
C THR A 383 -28.00 13.06 11.28
N ASP A 384 -27.65 12.30 10.23
CA ASP A 384 -27.57 10.85 10.25
C ASP A 384 -26.33 10.36 11.01
N LYS A 385 -26.57 9.80 12.21
CA LYS A 385 -25.54 9.16 13.04
C LYS A 385 -25.12 7.80 12.47
N THR A 386 -26.05 7.05 11.91
CA THR A 386 -25.86 5.65 11.50
C THR A 386 -24.90 5.59 10.32
N SER A 387 -25.11 6.40 9.28
CA SER A 387 -24.24 6.41 8.10
C SER A 387 -22.81 6.84 8.43
N VAL A 388 -22.63 7.79 9.36
CA VAL A 388 -21.30 8.20 9.84
C VAL A 388 -20.61 7.06 10.59
N SER A 389 -21.31 6.40 11.53
CA SER A 389 -20.77 5.26 12.26
C SER A 389 -20.40 4.10 11.31
N GLN A 390 -21.26 3.81 10.33
CA GLN A 390 -21.00 2.77 9.33
C GLN A 390 -19.77 3.07 8.49
N ALA A 391 -19.63 4.30 7.97
CA ALA A 391 -18.46 4.70 7.19
C ALA A 391 -17.16 4.58 8.00
N MET A 392 -17.15 5.02 9.26
CA MET A 392 -15.97 4.88 10.12
C MET A 392 -15.68 3.42 10.48
N LYS A 393 -16.70 2.60 10.74
CA LYS A 393 -16.53 1.16 11.01
C LYS A 393 -15.97 0.40 9.80
N HIS A 394 -16.19 0.90 8.58
CA HIS A 394 -15.56 0.31 7.41
C HIS A 394 -14.03 0.49 7.38
N PHE A 395 -13.45 1.46 8.12
CA PHE A 395 -11.99 1.47 8.32
C PHE A 395 -11.51 0.18 8.98
N VAL A 396 -12.29 -0.40 9.89
CA VAL A 396 -11.96 -1.68 10.53
C VAL A 396 -12.03 -2.83 9.52
N ARG A 397 -13.17 -2.95 8.83
CA ARG A 397 -13.44 -4.02 7.86
C ARG A 397 -12.41 -4.02 6.73
N ASP A 398 -12.18 -2.86 6.12
CA ASP A 398 -11.43 -2.76 4.87
C ASP A 398 -9.93 -2.44 5.10
N TRP A 399 -9.57 -1.74 6.17
CA TRP A 399 -8.24 -1.13 6.31
C TRP A 399 -7.59 -1.29 7.70
N ALA A 400 -8.06 -2.21 8.52
CA ALA A 400 -7.39 -2.56 9.76
C ALA A 400 -7.08 -4.06 9.82
N ASP A 401 -6.10 -4.42 10.64
CA ASP A 401 -5.77 -5.81 10.93
C ASP A 401 -6.97 -6.57 11.52
N GLU A 402 -7.80 -5.91 12.35
CA GLU A 402 -8.99 -6.53 12.94
C GLU A 402 -10.04 -6.96 11.89
N GLY A 403 -10.01 -6.40 10.67
CA GLY A 403 -10.88 -6.83 9.56
C GLY A 403 -10.28 -7.94 8.70
N HIS A 404 -9.04 -8.39 8.96
CA HIS A 404 -8.32 -9.34 8.10
C HIS A 404 -9.11 -10.63 7.86
N ASP A 405 -9.61 -11.27 8.92
CA ASP A 405 -10.35 -12.53 8.82
C ASP A 405 -11.59 -12.38 7.91
N GLU A 406 -12.31 -11.26 8.03
CA GLU A 406 -13.48 -10.98 7.20
C GLU A 406 -13.11 -10.81 5.72
N ARG A 407 -11.96 -10.18 5.44
CA ARG A 407 -11.42 -10.07 4.07
C ARG A 407 -10.97 -11.43 3.54
N GLN A 408 -10.36 -12.28 4.37
CA GLN A 408 -9.94 -13.63 4.00
C GLN A 408 -11.12 -14.57 3.75
N ASP A 409 -12.25 -14.37 4.45
CA ASP A 409 -13.46 -15.14 4.18
C ASP A 409 -14.09 -14.75 2.83
N ALA A 410 -14.02 -13.46 2.46
CA ALA A 410 -14.71 -12.91 1.30
C ALA A 410 -13.88 -12.90 0.00
N PHE A 411 -12.66 -12.37 0.03
CA PHE A 411 -11.94 -11.98 -1.18
C PHE A 411 -11.29 -13.12 -1.98
N PRO A 412 -10.78 -14.22 -1.39
CA PRO A 412 -10.00 -15.20 -2.13
C PRO A 412 -10.69 -15.79 -3.36
N CYS A 413 -12.01 -15.99 -3.31
CA CYS A 413 -12.77 -16.49 -4.45
C CYS A 413 -12.82 -15.53 -5.64
N ILE A 414 -13.00 -14.25 -5.34
CA ILE A 414 -12.98 -13.18 -6.34
C ILE A 414 -11.56 -13.03 -6.90
N LEU A 415 -10.58 -12.88 -6.02
CA LEU A 415 -9.18 -12.66 -6.40
C LEU A 415 -8.60 -13.86 -7.17
N GLY A 416 -8.93 -15.09 -6.77
CA GLY A 416 -8.53 -16.31 -7.48
C GLY A 416 -9.13 -16.40 -8.88
N SER A 417 -10.42 -16.03 -9.03
CA SER A 417 -11.08 -15.99 -10.34
C SER A 417 -10.45 -14.96 -11.27
N LEU A 418 -10.09 -13.78 -10.75
CA LEU A 418 -9.38 -12.74 -11.49
C LEU A 418 -7.94 -13.16 -11.82
N ALA A 419 -7.21 -13.74 -10.87
CA ALA A 419 -5.82 -14.15 -11.03
C ALA A 419 -5.63 -15.14 -12.18
N ASN A 420 -6.61 -16.02 -12.42
CA ASN A 420 -6.62 -17.01 -13.49
C ASN A 420 -6.91 -16.44 -14.89
N MET A 421 -7.26 -15.15 -15.01
CA MET A 421 -7.53 -14.53 -16.30
C MET A 421 -6.23 -14.16 -17.03
N SER A 422 -6.13 -14.58 -18.30
CA SER A 422 -5.01 -14.22 -19.17
C SER A 422 -4.96 -12.71 -19.40
N ARG A 423 -3.83 -12.09 -19.05
CA ARG A 423 -3.60 -10.64 -19.15
C ARG A 423 -2.11 -10.33 -19.19
N THR A 424 -1.75 -9.14 -19.68
CA THR A 424 -0.38 -8.62 -19.64
C THR A 424 -0.38 -7.20 -19.07
N PHE A 425 0.78 -6.69 -18.65
CA PHE A 425 0.89 -5.30 -18.22
C PHE A 425 0.68 -4.30 -19.37
N GLU A 426 0.99 -4.69 -20.60
CA GLU A 426 0.78 -3.87 -21.81
C GLU A 426 -0.70 -3.79 -22.21
N HIS A 427 -1.48 -4.83 -21.88
CA HIS A 427 -2.90 -4.93 -22.15
C HIS A 427 -3.66 -5.30 -20.87
N PRO A 428 -3.76 -4.35 -19.92
CA PRO A 428 -4.45 -4.59 -18.66
C PRO A 428 -5.94 -4.82 -18.91
N LEU A 429 -6.54 -5.72 -18.12
CA LEU A 429 -7.99 -5.92 -18.15
C LEU A 429 -8.70 -4.83 -17.35
N ARG A 430 -9.76 -4.25 -17.91
CA ARG A 430 -10.58 -3.23 -17.23
C ARG A 430 -11.57 -3.88 -16.29
N VAL A 431 -11.45 -3.54 -15.00
CA VAL A 431 -12.30 -4.08 -13.93
C VAL A 431 -13.10 -2.95 -13.30
N LEU A 432 -14.40 -3.16 -13.14
CA LEU A 432 -15.29 -2.27 -12.38
C LEU A 432 -15.79 -2.95 -11.11
N LEU A 433 -15.71 -2.25 -9.98
CA LEU A 433 -16.23 -2.68 -8.69
C LEU A 433 -17.31 -1.70 -8.20
N PRO A 434 -18.61 -1.96 -8.49
CA PRO A 434 -19.71 -1.16 -7.96
C PRO A 434 -19.93 -1.39 -6.47
N GLY A 435 -20.35 -0.32 -5.75
CA GLY A 435 -20.61 -0.37 -4.31
C GLY A 435 -19.38 -0.74 -3.50
N ALA A 436 -18.25 -0.10 -3.80
CA ALA A 436 -16.95 -0.53 -3.28
C ALA A 436 -16.71 -0.20 -1.80
N GLY A 437 -17.57 0.59 -1.13
CA GLY A 437 -17.35 0.98 0.26
C GLY A 437 -16.08 1.81 0.40
N LEU A 438 -15.11 1.34 1.20
CA LEU A 438 -13.78 1.96 1.28
C LEU A 438 -12.75 1.32 0.35
N GLY A 439 -13.20 0.48 -0.58
CA GLY A 439 -12.44 0.13 -1.78
C GLY A 439 -11.35 -0.91 -1.60
N ARG A 440 -11.21 -1.55 -0.42
CA ARG A 440 -10.09 -2.48 -0.19
C ARG A 440 -10.00 -3.59 -1.24
N LEU A 441 -11.12 -4.19 -1.64
CA LEU A 441 -11.11 -5.20 -2.70
C LEU A 441 -10.56 -4.64 -4.02
N ALA A 442 -10.87 -3.39 -4.38
CA ALA A 442 -10.33 -2.77 -5.58
C ALA A 442 -8.80 -2.62 -5.54
N HIS A 443 -8.25 -2.30 -4.36
CA HIS A 443 -6.79 -2.23 -4.14
C HIS A 443 -6.13 -3.61 -4.19
N GLU A 444 -6.77 -4.65 -3.64
CA GLU A 444 -6.29 -6.04 -3.74
C GLU A 444 -6.33 -6.55 -5.20
N VAL A 445 -7.36 -6.21 -5.96
CA VAL A 445 -7.43 -6.52 -7.41
C VAL A 445 -6.31 -5.82 -8.16
N ASN A 446 -6.06 -4.54 -7.87
CA ASN A 446 -4.95 -3.79 -8.48
C ASN A 446 -3.59 -4.43 -8.15
N ALA A 447 -3.41 -4.92 -6.92
CA ALA A 447 -2.18 -5.59 -6.48
C ALA A 447 -1.89 -6.91 -7.23
N LEU A 448 -2.88 -7.55 -7.87
CA LEU A 448 -2.66 -8.72 -8.72
C LEU A 448 -1.89 -8.41 -10.02
N GLY A 449 -1.77 -7.13 -10.38
CA GLY A 449 -1.12 -6.68 -11.62
C GLY A 449 -1.93 -7.00 -12.89
N GLY A 450 -1.68 -6.22 -13.96
CA GLY A 450 -2.36 -6.40 -15.25
C GLY A 450 -3.85 -6.05 -15.25
N PHE A 451 -4.30 -5.20 -14.32
CA PHE A 451 -5.68 -4.71 -14.24
C PHE A 451 -5.72 -3.18 -14.23
N GLU A 452 -6.63 -2.60 -14.99
CA GLU A 452 -7.04 -1.20 -14.89
C GLU A 452 -8.29 -1.15 -14.02
N VAL A 453 -8.14 -0.74 -12.76
CA VAL A 453 -9.20 -0.86 -11.76
C VAL A 453 -10.00 0.44 -11.63
N THR A 454 -11.32 0.27 -11.65
CA THR A 454 -12.31 1.30 -11.38
C THR A 454 -13.18 0.83 -10.24
N MET A 455 -13.42 1.68 -9.26
CA MET A 455 -14.41 1.43 -8.24
C MET A 455 -15.46 2.54 -8.26
N ASN A 456 -16.67 2.18 -7.87
CA ASN A 456 -17.80 3.09 -7.83
C ASN A 456 -18.46 3.08 -6.45
N GLU A 457 -18.79 4.27 -5.96
CA GLU A 457 -19.49 4.43 -4.69
C GLU A 457 -20.45 5.64 -4.76
N TRP A 458 -21.66 5.44 -4.24
CA TRP A 458 -22.73 6.44 -4.25
C TRP A 458 -22.76 7.26 -2.95
N SER A 459 -22.48 6.59 -1.82
CA SER A 459 -22.61 7.18 -0.50
C SER A 459 -21.54 8.24 -0.28
N MET A 460 -21.97 9.49 -0.11
CA MET A 460 -21.08 10.60 0.23
C MET A 460 -20.37 10.38 1.58
N TYR A 461 -20.94 9.55 2.46
CA TYR A 461 -20.29 9.17 3.72
C TYR A 461 -19.07 8.27 3.48
N MET A 462 -19.22 7.26 2.61
CA MET A 462 -18.12 6.37 2.21
C MET A 462 -17.08 7.12 1.38
N ASN A 463 -17.51 7.97 0.44
CA ASN A 463 -16.61 8.77 -0.39
C ASN A 463 -15.73 9.69 0.46
N LEU A 464 -16.30 10.43 1.43
CA LEU A 464 -15.53 11.27 2.35
C LEU A 464 -14.50 10.47 3.15
N ALA A 465 -14.93 9.33 3.71
CA ALA A 465 -14.05 8.45 4.48
C ALA A 465 -12.92 7.86 3.60
N TYR A 466 -13.23 7.42 2.38
CA TYR A 466 -12.24 6.90 1.43
C TYR A 466 -11.25 7.97 0.97
N ARG A 467 -11.72 9.18 0.61
CA ARG A 467 -10.84 10.27 0.18
C ARG A 467 -9.82 10.61 1.26
N TYR A 468 -10.29 10.74 2.51
CA TYR A 468 -9.40 10.94 3.66
C TYR A 468 -8.41 9.79 3.83
N LEU A 469 -8.87 8.54 3.82
CA LEU A 469 -8.02 7.35 3.91
C LEU A 469 -6.96 7.31 2.81
N SER A 470 -7.35 7.56 1.56
CA SER A 470 -6.44 7.54 0.41
C SER A 470 -5.38 8.64 0.44
N SER A 471 -5.57 9.67 1.28
CA SER A 471 -4.59 10.73 1.51
C SER A 471 -3.52 10.39 2.55
N LEU A 472 -3.67 9.29 3.29
CA LEU A 472 -2.73 8.88 4.32
C LEU A 472 -1.48 8.27 3.68
N SER A 473 -0.30 8.66 4.17
CA SER A 473 1.01 8.24 3.66
C SER A 473 1.76 7.28 4.58
N SER A 474 1.15 6.88 5.70
CA SER A 474 1.76 6.00 6.69
C SER A 474 0.76 5.00 7.24
N VAL A 475 1.18 3.74 7.32
CA VAL A 475 0.40 2.64 7.88
C VAL A 475 0.19 2.84 9.38
N ASN A 476 -0.97 2.41 9.90
CA ASN A 476 -1.37 2.51 11.30
C ASN A 476 -1.25 3.92 11.91
N SER A 477 -1.28 4.96 11.08
CA SER A 477 -1.08 6.35 11.48
C SER A 477 -2.30 6.98 12.15
N LYS A 478 -3.48 6.37 12.01
CA LYS A 478 -4.73 6.82 12.62
C LYS A 478 -5.28 5.76 13.54
N THR A 479 -6.00 6.20 14.56
CA THR A 479 -6.54 5.34 15.61
C THR A 479 -7.86 5.93 16.11
N PHE A 480 -8.85 5.08 16.34
CA PHE A 480 -10.17 5.47 16.84
C PHE A 480 -10.85 4.33 17.59
N HIS A 481 -12.01 4.58 18.18
CA HIS A 481 -12.76 3.63 19.01
C HIS A 481 -14.08 3.23 18.32
N PRO A 482 -14.08 2.21 17.44
CA PRO A 482 -15.23 1.87 16.60
C PRO A 482 -16.44 1.28 17.33
N HIS A 483 -16.28 0.79 18.56
CA HIS A 483 -17.28 -0.05 19.23
C HIS A 483 -18.08 0.64 20.34
N ILE A 484 -17.73 1.88 20.69
CA ILE A 484 -18.26 2.59 21.85
C ILE A 484 -19.73 3.04 21.71
N ASP A 485 -20.27 2.99 20.49
CA ASP A 485 -21.63 3.40 20.15
C ASP A 485 -22.67 2.28 20.29
N TRP A 486 -22.26 1.05 20.59
CA TRP A 486 -23.16 -0.08 20.81
C TRP A 486 -22.66 -1.00 21.93
N TRP A 487 -23.38 -1.04 23.06
CA TRP A 487 -22.88 -1.65 24.31
C TRP A 487 -23.29 -3.11 24.51
N SER A 488 -24.02 -3.69 23.56
CA SER A 488 -24.43 -5.09 23.61
C SER A 488 -23.31 -6.00 23.13
N HIS A 489 -23.29 -7.25 23.61
CA HIS A 489 -22.39 -8.31 23.15
C HIS A 489 -20.89 -8.00 23.26
N HIS A 490 -20.46 -7.30 24.32
CA HIS A 490 -19.05 -7.17 24.69
C HIS A 490 -18.71 -8.07 25.86
N ALA A 491 -17.66 -8.88 25.71
CA ALA A 491 -17.18 -9.75 26.80
C ALA A 491 -16.61 -8.92 27.96
N THR A 492 -15.89 -7.85 27.66
CA THR A 492 -15.28 -6.96 28.66
C THR A 492 -15.52 -5.48 28.33
N THR A 493 -15.40 -4.60 29.33
CA THR A 493 -15.43 -3.15 29.09
C THR A 493 -14.21 -2.67 28.31
N ALA A 494 -13.06 -3.35 28.45
CA ALA A 494 -11.88 -3.06 27.64
C ALA A 494 -12.15 -3.32 26.15
N ASP A 495 -12.85 -4.40 25.80
CA ASP A 495 -13.19 -4.70 24.40
C ASP A 495 -14.13 -3.66 23.80
N LEU A 496 -15.11 -3.18 24.58
CA LEU A 496 -16.00 -2.08 24.18
C LEU A 496 -15.22 -0.79 23.91
N GLN A 497 -14.24 -0.48 24.75
CA GLN A 497 -13.51 0.78 24.77
C GLN A 497 -12.22 0.74 23.96
N ARG A 498 -11.85 -0.39 23.36
CA ARG A 498 -10.58 -0.54 22.66
C ARG A 498 -10.47 0.40 21.47
N SER A 499 -9.23 0.78 21.18
CA SER A 499 -8.88 1.50 19.96
C SER A 499 -8.49 0.52 18.86
N VAL A 500 -8.73 0.91 17.60
CA VAL A 500 -8.30 0.20 16.39
C VAL A 500 -7.50 1.18 15.53
N SER A 501 -6.35 0.72 15.01
CA SER A 501 -5.47 1.49 14.15
C SER A 501 -5.69 1.16 12.67
N PHE A 502 -5.50 2.16 11.81
CA PHE A 502 -5.60 2.05 10.36
C PHE A 502 -4.74 3.14 9.68
N PRO A 503 -4.36 3.00 8.40
CA PRO A 503 -4.61 1.84 7.55
C PRO A 503 -3.53 0.75 7.70
N ASP A 504 -3.88 -0.53 7.58
CA ASP A 504 -2.95 -1.67 7.62
C ASP A 504 -2.03 -1.72 6.38
N THR A 505 -2.49 -1.16 5.26
CA THR A 505 -1.74 -0.95 4.02
C THR A 505 -2.09 0.39 3.38
N LEU A 506 -1.26 0.92 2.49
CA LEU A 506 -1.53 2.18 1.81
C LEU A 506 -2.41 1.96 0.57
N ALA A 507 -3.28 2.94 0.29
CA ALA A 507 -4.08 2.94 -0.93
C ALA A 507 -3.19 3.19 -2.16
N SER A 508 -3.40 2.42 -3.22
CA SER A 508 -2.72 2.65 -4.50
C SER A 508 -3.32 3.83 -5.25
N PRO A 509 -2.50 4.76 -5.77
CA PRO A 509 -2.99 5.86 -6.61
C PRO A 509 -3.57 5.39 -7.97
N SER A 510 -3.30 4.14 -8.36
CA SER A 510 -3.76 3.56 -9.63
C SER A 510 -5.23 3.15 -9.65
N VAL A 511 -5.87 3.04 -8.49
CA VAL A 511 -7.31 2.72 -8.40
C VAL A 511 -8.14 4.00 -8.58
N LEU A 512 -8.98 4.03 -9.62
CA LEU A 512 -9.89 5.16 -9.86
C LEU A 512 -11.18 5.01 -9.05
N LEU A 513 -11.57 6.05 -8.31
CA LEU A 513 -12.91 6.19 -7.73
C LEU A 513 -13.80 7.06 -8.62
N VAL A 514 -14.92 6.49 -9.09
CA VAL A 514 -16.02 7.20 -9.75
C VAL A 514 -17.20 7.33 -8.78
N GLU A 515 -17.51 8.56 -8.37
CA GLU A 515 -18.58 8.84 -7.40
C GLU A 515 -19.92 9.04 -8.11
N GLY A 516 -20.94 8.26 -7.75
CA GLY A 516 -22.25 8.35 -8.40
C GLY A 516 -23.05 7.05 -8.36
N ASP A 517 -24.30 7.12 -8.84
CA ASP A 517 -25.20 5.96 -8.86
C ASP A 517 -24.71 5.04 -9.98
N PHE A 518 -24.42 3.78 -9.64
CA PHE A 518 -23.94 2.78 -10.58
C PHE A 518 -24.74 2.73 -11.91
N THR A 519 -26.07 2.92 -11.82
CA THR A 519 -26.97 2.85 -12.98
C THR A 519 -26.85 4.04 -13.94
N THR A 520 -26.29 5.17 -13.50
CA THR A 520 -26.22 6.41 -14.29
C THR A 520 -24.82 6.96 -14.46
N ALA A 521 -23.89 6.68 -13.53
CA ALA A 521 -22.52 7.19 -13.55
C ALA A 521 -21.71 6.73 -14.77
N PHE A 522 -22.13 5.62 -15.39
CA PHE A 522 -21.46 4.94 -16.50
C PHE A 522 -22.32 4.92 -17.77
N ALA A 523 -23.13 5.97 -18.01
CA ALA A 523 -24.04 6.02 -19.15
C ALA A 523 -23.32 5.84 -20.50
N GLU A 524 -22.10 6.37 -20.64
CA GLU A 524 -21.31 6.34 -21.88
C GLU A 524 -20.36 5.14 -21.99
N ASP A 525 -20.45 4.17 -21.07
CA ASP A 525 -19.47 3.09 -20.89
C ASP A 525 -19.92 1.72 -21.42
N THR A 526 -20.82 1.69 -22.40
CA THR A 526 -21.31 0.44 -22.99
C THR A 526 -20.15 -0.37 -23.57
N GLY A 527 -20.04 -1.64 -23.13
CA GLY A 527 -19.01 -2.57 -23.59
C GLY A 527 -17.57 -2.22 -23.21
N LYS A 528 -17.34 -1.35 -22.21
CA LYS A 528 -15.99 -0.89 -21.85
C LYS A 528 -15.23 -1.80 -20.89
N TYR A 529 -15.92 -2.63 -20.11
CA TYR A 529 -15.32 -3.42 -19.04
C TYR A 529 -15.16 -4.90 -19.43
N ASP A 530 -14.02 -5.47 -19.05
CA ASP A 530 -13.73 -6.89 -19.23
C ASP A 530 -14.34 -7.71 -18.10
N VAL A 531 -14.31 -7.14 -16.88
CA VAL A 531 -14.86 -7.77 -15.67
C VAL A 531 -15.62 -6.76 -14.83
N ILE A 532 -16.76 -7.17 -14.29
CA ILE A 532 -17.48 -6.44 -13.24
C ILE A 532 -17.53 -7.33 -12.00
N VAL A 533 -17.15 -6.78 -10.86
CA VAL A 533 -17.11 -7.50 -9.57
C VAL A 533 -18.08 -6.85 -8.60
N THR A 534 -19.05 -7.60 -8.11
CA THR A 534 -20.03 -7.14 -7.12
C THR A 534 -19.81 -7.89 -5.80
N LEU A 535 -19.45 -7.17 -4.74
CA LEU A 535 -19.27 -7.72 -3.40
C LEU A 535 -20.28 -7.06 -2.45
N PHE A 536 -21.26 -7.82 -1.91
CA PHE A 536 -22.30 -7.30 -1.02
C PHE A 536 -23.02 -6.06 -1.59
N PHE A 537 -23.34 -6.11 -2.89
CA PHE A 537 -23.81 -4.95 -3.63
C PHE A 537 -25.20 -5.11 -4.25
N ILE A 538 -25.48 -6.26 -4.89
CA ILE A 538 -26.67 -6.34 -5.76
C ILE A 538 -28.00 -6.21 -4.98
N ASP A 539 -28.02 -6.64 -3.72
CA ASP A 539 -29.16 -6.54 -2.82
C ASP A 539 -29.46 -5.12 -2.32
N THR A 540 -28.59 -4.15 -2.65
CA THR A 540 -28.81 -2.72 -2.38
C THR A 540 -29.74 -2.05 -3.39
N ALA A 541 -30.03 -2.70 -4.53
CA ALA A 541 -30.84 -2.13 -5.60
C ALA A 541 -32.28 -1.86 -5.16
N ARG A 542 -32.84 -0.71 -5.55
CA ARG A 542 -34.30 -0.52 -5.53
C ARG A 542 -34.96 -1.35 -6.63
N ASN A 543 -34.42 -1.27 -7.85
CA ASN A 543 -34.81 -2.13 -8.95
C ASN A 543 -33.63 -3.01 -9.35
N LEU A 544 -33.65 -4.27 -8.92
CA LEU A 544 -32.56 -5.22 -9.17
C LEU A 544 -32.35 -5.51 -10.67
N VAL A 545 -33.43 -5.46 -11.47
CA VAL A 545 -33.33 -5.65 -12.93
C VAL A 545 -32.46 -4.57 -13.57
N SER A 546 -32.57 -3.31 -13.11
CA SER A 546 -31.72 -2.22 -13.60
C SER A 546 -30.23 -2.46 -13.32
N TYR A 547 -29.88 -3.16 -12.24
CA TYR A 547 -28.48 -3.55 -12.02
C TYR A 547 -28.05 -4.61 -13.04
N PHE A 548 -28.86 -5.64 -13.29
CA PHE A 548 -28.54 -6.69 -14.25
C PHE A 548 -28.36 -6.15 -15.67
N GLU A 549 -29.28 -5.32 -16.14
CA GLU A 549 -29.20 -4.67 -17.45
C GLU A 549 -27.96 -3.78 -17.56
N ASN A 550 -27.65 -3.03 -16.49
CA ASN A 550 -26.49 -2.16 -16.48
C ASN A 550 -25.17 -2.95 -16.47
N ILE A 551 -25.05 -4.01 -15.66
CA ILE A 551 -23.89 -4.92 -15.66
C ILE A 551 -23.71 -5.51 -17.06
N HIS A 552 -24.79 -6.03 -17.65
CA HIS A 552 -24.75 -6.60 -19.00
C HIS A 552 -24.33 -5.57 -20.06
N ARG A 553 -24.86 -4.35 -20.00
CA ARG A 553 -24.52 -3.26 -20.93
C ARG A 553 -23.05 -2.85 -20.84
N LEU A 554 -22.53 -2.72 -19.61
CA LEU A 554 -21.16 -2.26 -19.34
C LEU A 554 -20.09 -3.29 -19.73
N LEU A 555 -20.41 -4.58 -19.65
CA LEU A 555 -19.51 -5.65 -20.08
C LEU A 555 -19.36 -5.70 -21.60
N ARG A 556 -18.12 -5.85 -22.08
CA ARG A 556 -17.87 -6.24 -23.48
C ARG A 556 -18.43 -7.64 -23.77
N PRO A 557 -18.72 -8.00 -25.04
CA PRO A 557 -19.03 -9.39 -25.40
C PRO A 557 -17.96 -10.35 -24.86
N GLY A 558 -18.37 -11.44 -24.22
CA GLY A 558 -17.47 -12.38 -23.56
C GLY A 558 -16.89 -11.92 -22.21
N GLY A 559 -17.21 -10.70 -21.75
CA GLY A 559 -16.83 -10.18 -20.44
C GLY A 559 -17.48 -10.96 -19.29
N GLN A 560 -16.90 -10.87 -18.10
CA GLN A 560 -17.31 -11.65 -16.93
C GLN A 560 -17.90 -10.80 -15.81
N TRP A 561 -18.97 -11.29 -15.20
CA TRP A 561 -19.51 -10.79 -13.96
C TRP A 561 -19.19 -11.77 -12.83
N ILE A 562 -18.47 -11.30 -11.82
CA ILE A 562 -18.15 -12.04 -10.60
C ILE A 562 -18.98 -11.45 -9.46
N ASN A 563 -19.75 -12.28 -8.77
CA ASN A 563 -20.51 -11.84 -7.60
C ASN A 563 -20.12 -12.62 -6.35
N LEU A 564 -20.10 -11.95 -5.21
CA LEU A 564 -20.18 -12.57 -3.89
C LEU A 564 -21.03 -11.70 -2.96
N GLY A 565 -22.13 -12.23 -2.45
CA GLY A 565 -22.92 -11.49 -1.46
C GLY A 565 -24.19 -12.20 -1.03
N PRO A 566 -24.83 -11.74 0.04
CA PRO A 566 -26.17 -12.18 0.41
C PRO A 566 -27.23 -11.62 -0.56
N LEU A 567 -28.49 -11.96 -0.27
CA LEU A 567 -29.68 -11.34 -0.86
C LEU A 567 -30.45 -10.61 0.25
N LEU A 568 -29.77 -9.74 1.00
CA LEU A 568 -30.36 -8.97 2.10
C LEU A 568 -30.97 -7.66 1.56
N TYR A 569 -32.18 -7.76 1.02
CA TYR A 569 -32.87 -6.60 0.48
C TYR A 569 -33.13 -5.54 1.55
N GLY A 570 -32.83 -4.28 1.21
CA GLY A 570 -33.01 -3.13 2.08
C GLY A 570 -34.47 -2.78 2.41
N SER A 571 -34.71 -1.55 2.89
CA SER A 571 -36.01 -1.13 3.41
C SER A 571 -37.06 -0.76 2.35
N ALA A 572 -36.67 -0.52 1.10
CA ALA A 572 -37.61 -0.11 0.03
C ALA A 572 -37.25 -0.65 -1.38
N PRO A 573 -37.01 -1.98 -1.53
CA PRO A 573 -36.86 -2.61 -2.84
C PRO A 573 -38.21 -2.62 -3.57
N PHE A 574 -38.18 -2.42 -4.88
CA PHE A 574 -39.32 -2.68 -5.76
C PHE A 574 -39.45 -4.17 -6.07
N LEU A 575 -38.35 -4.91 -6.01
CA LEU A 575 -38.29 -6.34 -6.32
C LEU A 575 -37.36 -7.06 -5.34
N GLN A 576 -37.83 -8.19 -4.80
CA GLN A 576 -37.07 -9.08 -3.93
C GLN A 576 -37.11 -10.47 -4.57
N LEU A 577 -35.98 -10.92 -5.11
CA LEU A 577 -35.89 -12.16 -5.86
C LEU A 577 -35.19 -13.24 -5.03
N SER A 578 -35.59 -14.49 -5.22
CA SER A 578 -34.79 -15.63 -4.78
C SER A 578 -33.58 -15.84 -5.71
N LEU A 579 -32.62 -16.67 -5.27
CA LEU A 579 -31.41 -16.94 -6.04
C LEU A 579 -31.71 -17.60 -7.40
N ASP A 580 -32.65 -18.54 -7.46
CA ASP A 580 -33.08 -19.18 -8.71
C ASP A 580 -33.73 -18.19 -9.68
N GLU A 581 -34.54 -17.25 -9.19
CA GLU A 581 -35.13 -16.19 -10.02
C GLU A 581 -34.06 -15.25 -10.58
N ILE A 582 -33.03 -14.90 -9.78
CA ILE A 582 -31.89 -14.11 -10.25
C ILE A 582 -31.15 -14.83 -11.37
N VAL A 583 -30.83 -16.12 -11.20
CA VAL A 583 -30.16 -16.91 -12.23
C VAL A 583 -31.01 -16.96 -13.50
N ALA A 584 -32.29 -17.31 -13.39
CA ALA A 584 -33.19 -17.41 -14.56
C ALA A 584 -33.32 -16.08 -15.32
N LEU A 585 -33.48 -14.95 -14.61
CA LEU A 585 -33.60 -13.63 -15.24
C LEU A 585 -32.29 -13.17 -15.88
N THR A 586 -31.15 -13.41 -15.23
CA THR A 586 -29.85 -12.99 -15.77
C THR A 586 -29.44 -13.86 -16.96
N GLU A 587 -29.77 -15.14 -16.98
CA GLU A 587 -29.64 -15.99 -18.16
C GLU A 587 -30.50 -15.49 -19.32
N HIS A 588 -31.75 -15.09 -19.05
CA HIS A 588 -32.63 -14.49 -20.06
C HIS A 588 -32.05 -13.17 -20.63
N ILE A 589 -31.40 -12.36 -19.80
CA ILE A 589 -30.72 -11.12 -20.23
C ILE A 589 -29.50 -11.41 -21.13
N GLY A 590 -28.93 -12.61 -21.07
CA GLY A 590 -27.80 -13.02 -21.92
C GLY A 590 -26.54 -13.41 -21.17
N PHE A 591 -26.65 -13.75 -19.88
CA PHE A 591 -25.53 -14.35 -19.14
C PHE A 591 -25.49 -15.86 -19.28
N LYS A 592 -24.29 -16.42 -19.19
CA LYS A 592 -24.04 -17.85 -19.05
C LYS A 592 -23.20 -18.11 -17.81
N PHE A 593 -23.77 -18.78 -16.83
CA PHE A 593 -23.08 -19.14 -15.60
C PHE A 593 -22.00 -20.18 -15.87
N GLN A 594 -20.87 -20.04 -15.19
CA GLN A 594 -19.70 -20.88 -15.36
C GLN A 594 -19.48 -21.73 -14.12
N GLU A 595 -18.88 -22.90 -14.32
CA GLU A 595 -18.36 -23.69 -13.21
C GLU A 595 -17.23 -22.92 -12.51
N THR A 596 -17.24 -22.97 -11.19
CA THR A 596 -16.29 -22.28 -10.32
C THR A 596 -15.62 -23.27 -9.38
N ASP A 597 -14.45 -22.88 -8.85
CA ASP A 597 -13.66 -23.73 -7.95
C ASP A 597 -14.49 -24.18 -6.73
N PRO A 598 -14.54 -25.48 -6.40
CA PRO A 598 -15.26 -25.99 -5.23
C PRO A 598 -14.83 -25.39 -3.89
N SER A 599 -13.62 -24.84 -3.77
CA SER A 599 -13.16 -24.10 -2.59
C SER A 599 -13.97 -22.82 -2.33
N CYS A 600 -14.72 -22.34 -3.32
CA CYS A 600 -15.62 -21.19 -3.21
C CYS A 600 -17.02 -21.50 -2.69
N GLY A 601 -17.23 -22.72 -2.19
CA GLY A 601 -18.46 -23.10 -1.49
C GLY A 601 -19.14 -24.31 -2.10
N GLY A 602 -20.10 -24.86 -1.35
CA GLY A 602 -20.98 -25.91 -1.85
C GLY A 602 -21.95 -25.37 -2.90
N ILE A 603 -22.38 -26.20 -3.85
CA ILE A 603 -23.46 -25.83 -4.77
C ILE A 603 -24.72 -25.51 -3.95
N THR A 604 -25.27 -24.30 -4.13
CA THR A 604 -26.45 -23.87 -3.36
C THR A 604 -27.73 -24.49 -3.90
N ILE A 605 -27.87 -24.58 -5.22
CA ILE A 605 -29.05 -25.11 -5.91
C ILE A 605 -28.60 -26.25 -6.82
N PRO A 606 -29.07 -27.50 -6.60
CA PRO A 606 -28.71 -28.63 -7.46
C PRO A 606 -29.00 -28.35 -8.94
N GLY A 607 -28.02 -28.61 -9.80
CA GLY A 607 -28.12 -28.38 -11.24
C GLY A 607 -27.71 -26.97 -11.71
N LEU A 608 -27.45 -26.04 -10.80
CA LEU A 608 -26.88 -24.72 -11.10
C LEU A 608 -25.42 -24.65 -10.63
N THR A 609 -24.66 -23.67 -11.15
CA THR A 609 -23.22 -23.50 -10.81
C THR A 609 -22.95 -22.49 -9.69
N VAL A 610 -24.02 -21.92 -9.11
CA VAL A 610 -23.93 -20.95 -8.00
C VAL A 610 -23.53 -21.65 -6.69
N ARG A 611 -22.60 -21.05 -5.95
CA ARG A 611 -22.02 -21.64 -4.73
C ARG A 611 -22.31 -20.79 -3.49
N GLY A 612 -22.53 -21.44 -2.36
CA GLY A 612 -22.77 -20.78 -1.08
C GLY A 612 -21.56 -20.87 -0.15
N LYS A 613 -21.15 -19.75 0.44
CA LYS A 613 -20.04 -19.65 1.39
C LYS A 613 -20.43 -18.77 2.59
N GLU A 614 -20.05 -19.18 3.80
CA GLU A 614 -20.21 -18.34 4.97
C GLU A 614 -19.24 -17.16 4.91
N VAL A 615 -19.76 -15.92 4.98
CA VAL A 615 -18.97 -14.69 4.92
C VAL A 615 -19.50 -13.70 5.96
N ALA A 616 -18.59 -13.19 6.81
CA ALA A 616 -18.91 -12.17 7.80
C ALA A 616 -19.05 -10.76 7.18
N TYR A 617 -19.75 -9.86 7.88
CA TYR A 617 -19.84 -8.45 7.49
C TYR A 617 -19.81 -7.51 8.70
N ALA A 618 -18.85 -6.59 8.70
CA ALA A 618 -18.59 -5.61 9.74
C ALA A 618 -18.54 -6.24 11.15
N ARG A 619 -17.96 -7.44 11.26
CA ARG A 619 -17.95 -8.23 12.50
C ARG A 619 -16.95 -7.67 13.50
N ASN A 620 -17.38 -7.54 14.75
CA ASN A 620 -16.46 -7.36 15.88
C ASN A 620 -15.88 -8.72 16.28
N GLY A 621 -14.60 -8.98 15.95
CA GLY A 621 -13.93 -10.26 16.23
C GLY A 621 -13.93 -10.68 17.71
N LYS A 622 -13.95 -9.70 18.63
CA LYS A 622 -14.03 -9.91 20.10
C LYS A 622 -15.46 -9.85 20.65
N GLY A 623 -16.45 -9.62 19.78
CA GLY A 623 -17.85 -9.56 20.17
C GLY A 623 -18.42 -10.93 20.54
N LEU A 624 -19.37 -10.95 21.47
CA LEU A 624 -20.17 -12.12 21.82
C LEU A 624 -21.30 -12.40 20.79
N SER A 625 -21.29 -11.70 19.65
CA SER A 625 -22.21 -11.92 18.53
C SER A 625 -21.40 -12.27 17.28
N LYS A 626 -21.91 -13.21 16.49
CA LYS A 626 -21.34 -13.58 15.19
C LYS A 626 -22.45 -13.44 14.14
N ASN A 627 -22.38 -12.37 13.36
CA ASN A 627 -23.24 -12.19 12.20
C ASN A 627 -22.45 -12.59 10.97
N ALA A 628 -23.00 -13.54 10.20
CA ALA A 628 -22.45 -13.98 8.93
C ALA A 628 -23.61 -14.31 7.99
N TYR A 629 -23.29 -14.36 6.70
CA TYR A 629 -24.23 -14.70 5.65
C TYR A 629 -23.77 -15.93 4.91
N GLN A 630 -24.72 -16.75 4.46
CA GLN A 630 -24.46 -17.69 3.38
C GLN A 630 -24.44 -16.91 2.06
N ALA A 631 -23.33 -16.24 1.79
CA ALA A 631 -23.13 -15.43 0.60
C ALA A 631 -23.06 -16.32 -0.65
N GLN A 632 -23.60 -15.81 -1.75
CA GLN A 632 -23.72 -16.53 -3.01
C GLN A 632 -22.66 -16.06 -3.98
N PHE A 633 -21.81 -17.00 -4.39
CA PHE A 633 -20.72 -16.82 -5.33
C PHE A 633 -21.06 -17.35 -6.71
N TRP A 634 -20.75 -16.58 -7.75
CA TRP A 634 -20.78 -17.06 -9.13
C TRP A 634 -19.84 -16.26 -10.04
N VAL A 635 -19.51 -16.87 -11.17
CA VAL A 635 -18.94 -16.22 -12.33
C VAL A 635 -19.88 -16.45 -13.52
N ALA A 636 -20.34 -15.38 -14.14
CA ALA A 636 -21.22 -15.42 -15.30
C ALA A 636 -20.55 -14.68 -16.47
N ARG A 637 -20.64 -15.24 -17.68
CA ARG A 637 -20.10 -14.63 -18.90
C ARG A 637 -21.22 -14.01 -19.73
N LYS A 638 -21.01 -12.81 -20.25
CA LYS A 638 -21.89 -12.21 -21.25
C LYS A 638 -21.74 -12.94 -22.59
N ASN A 639 -22.86 -13.37 -23.18
CA ASN A 639 -22.90 -14.03 -24.49
C ASN A 639 -22.43 -13.14 -25.64
#